data_AF-A0A140GIH6-F1
#
_entry.id   AF-A0A140GIH6-F1
#
_cell.length_a   1.000
_cell.length_b   1.000
_cell.length_c   1.000
_cell.angle_alpha   90.00
_cell.angle_beta   90.00
_cell.angle_gamma   90.00
#
_symmetry.space_group_name_H-M   'P 1'
#
loop_
_entity.id
_entity.type
_entity.pdbx_description
1 polymer ?
#
loop_
_entity_poly.entity_id
_entity_poly.type
_entity_poly.pdbx_seq_one_letter_code
_entity_poly.pdbx_strand_id
1 'polypeptide(L)'
;MNSVNPSNLSPTQDSYISNSQKEPNSGKPFKKTGPKANRRKEKSLSSISPSTRVTKENGTAGFRQKIQGRALLAVGDSVNVKITAKGSKNIGISEFSNGLTILVPNSTLGDRVQVEIQKIFFASSSSRVSTAISVLKQKKSVNSLSGSSKKYAIGKIVRTTEKVRSSLSPSSSSQTTVVTQSMTNEIPVTVGQVLTVTISKLGPKNAGLSQLSPNFTIIVPPLYSSNKPMKVGDKVSVKVTKLKKDYAFAKVFIPQSENSVLSSLSPLSPSVTGEQFSDLNVVSGSSSSPSTMVNVKKDGFLLGQKLNLILPKTAKSFSKYVVIVLNGQLVFVKKALGVKLGDHVRIQITKKGSNFAVAQFLKRNPLSKTEKFFLAKMTAKQMIESGMHYGEKAIRCHANMRGYIWLRKKGKHQNRPLLKRGRHIINVLKTRRCFQKALKILAKYAAKGKTFLFVGTKKPAAALIARTALLSKTSFFVNTRWLGGMLTNWKTILKSIAQIRPILKEKQRMIQKILEKRQKIKGRLLLKVNLLRKKSKKLLLKGKDFIVQIEQNKKKASFIQESQTLIRQKSMLLTKNQCFIQKYSELMLKQQKIRKQILLLERKGNGWIAQKQILKAQILLNQKKLQEFRQLFLIGQELMKVQKTTQQNGKTVWALSYGKLTKMTSSLDEHWMIPNPSTAVLNKMIQTMQLSFSDLSSLDFTVQPLGVTGVNVNGSPSSLSKETKEMNGSNRAKSETTSASTNEKNTILLSKLLNKFTFFLPFIYKYMQILIERLQKKRAMYMTLSKNIEEIRFFLAEKRNKEKQMSALFTFMEEKFKKQQSVLTILKTKLKGLASEQRLLKFLPKLRYLPTSKAKMYETVELLMKKFVDPKLSYPMEQIYDQKLKFTSKKMAATRKQKWQRLEKYFGGVTKMAKMKKSQISNNVAIIVGQREEMNAVRECKKLGIKMFTIVDTNCNPKLADHIIPANDDSRNSVKYILEKMLIYIRLAQKLRVKVLSRRMKSSSLRN
;
A
#
# COMPACT_ATOMS: atom_id res chain seq x y z
N MET A 1 43.29 19.12 -40.61
CA MET A 1 44.15 20.24 -41.03
C MET A 1 44.32 21.21 -39.87
N ASN A 2 45.53 21.75 -39.73
CA ASN A 2 45.99 22.76 -38.78
C ASN A 2 45.98 22.36 -37.28
N SER A 3 47.05 21.66 -36.92
CA SER A 3 47.75 21.78 -35.63
C SER A 3 48.29 23.20 -35.39
N VAL A 4 48.67 23.51 -34.14
CA VAL A 4 50.00 24.07 -33.74
C VAL A 4 50.02 24.40 -32.23
N ASN A 5 50.99 23.78 -31.55
CA ASN A 5 51.75 24.05 -30.31
C ASN A 5 51.16 24.62 -28.99
N PRO A 6 51.66 24.11 -27.84
CA PRO A 6 51.56 24.72 -26.50
C PRO A 6 52.89 25.35 -26.02
N SER A 7 52.84 26.28 -25.06
CA SER A 7 53.97 26.54 -24.13
C SER A 7 53.61 27.39 -22.90
N ASN A 8 54.09 26.92 -21.74
CA ASN A 8 54.56 27.59 -20.52
C ASN A 8 54.24 29.07 -20.24
N LEU A 9 53.74 29.36 -19.02
CA LEU A 9 54.53 30.01 -17.95
C LEU A 9 53.76 30.09 -16.62
N SER A 10 54.43 29.72 -15.54
CA SER A 10 54.16 30.04 -14.13
C SER A 10 55.26 31.01 -13.65
N PRO A 11 55.42 31.38 -12.36
CA PRO A 11 54.56 31.22 -11.18
C PRO A 11 54.35 32.55 -10.40
N THR A 12 53.50 32.53 -9.36
CA THR A 12 53.79 33.21 -8.08
C THR A 12 53.26 32.39 -6.92
N GLN A 13 54.04 32.36 -5.83
CA GLN A 13 53.82 31.51 -4.66
C GLN A 13 52.93 32.18 -3.60
N ASP A 14 52.64 31.36 -2.59
CA ASP A 14 52.45 31.68 -1.17
C ASP A 14 51.06 31.57 -0.52
N SER A 15 50.94 30.94 0.67
CA SER A 15 51.54 29.69 1.20
C SER A 15 50.89 29.35 2.56
N TYR A 16 51.02 28.08 3.00
CA TYR A 16 50.68 27.56 4.35
C TYR A 16 49.18 27.69 4.79
N ILE A 17 48.57 26.83 5.62
CA ILE A 17 49.06 25.75 6.49
C ILE A 17 48.30 24.45 6.19
N SER A 18 49.10 23.39 6.23
CA SER A 18 48.90 21.94 6.26
C SER A 18 47.95 21.43 7.41
N ASN A 19 47.66 20.12 7.62
CA ASN A 19 48.33 18.92 7.14
C ASN A 19 47.42 17.65 7.21
N SER A 20 47.77 16.62 6.42
CA SER A 20 47.68 15.15 6.67
C SER A 20 46.39 14.50 7.24
N GLN A 21 45.98 13.25 6.96
CA GLN A 21 46.38 12.13 6.09
C GLN A 21 45.11 11.19 6.05
N LYS A 22 45.01 10.02 5.38
CA LYS A 22 45.90 9.16 4.58
C LYS A 22 45.04 8.42 3.52
N GLU A 23 45.67 7.88 2.49
CA GLU A 23 45.12 6.88 1.54
C GLU A 23 45.64 5.45 1.92
N PRO A 24 45.47 4.31 1.18
CA PRO A 24 45.21 4.14 -0.26
C PRO A 24 44.27 2.97 -0.70
N ASN A 25 44.36 2.65 -2.01
CA ASN A 25 43.50 1.82 -2.87
C ASN A 25 43.69 0.29 -2.82
N SER A 26 42.67 -0.45 -3.28
CA SER A 26 42.70 -1.60 -4.23
C SER A 26 41.25 -2.15 -4.41
N GLY A 27 40.80 -2.86 -5.45
CA GLY A 27 41.28 -3.25 -6.78
C GLY A 27 40.06 -3.82 -7.59
N LYS A 28 40.12 -3.89 -8.93
CA LYS A 28 39.04 -4.48 -9.81
C LYS A 28 39.40 -5.97 -10.16
N PRO A 29 38.87 -6.67 -11.21
CA PRO A 29 37.67 -6.52 -12.10
C PRO A 29 36.88 -7.85 -12.39
N PHE A 30 36.00 -7.83 -13.43
CA PHE A 30 35.47 -8.97 -14.24
C PHE A 30 34.31 -9.86 -13.67
N LYS A 31 33.44 -10.53 -14.47
CA LYS A 31 33.21 -10.61 -15.94
C LYS A 31 31.70 -10.78 -16.30
N LYS A 32 31.37 -10.88 -17.60
CA LYS A 32 30.03 -11.12 -18.22
C LYS A 32 29.53 -12.57 -17.90
N THR A 33 28.32 -13.09 -18.13
CA THR A 33 27.28 -13.01 -19.22
C THR A 33 25.93 -13.57 -18.72
N GLY A 34 24.75 -13.18 -19.25
CA GLY A 34 23.97 -14.08 -20.15
C GLY A 34 22.58 -14.47 -19.57
N PRO A 35 21.56 -14.90 -20.36
CA PRO A 35 20.13 -14.78 -19.97
C PRO A 35 19.26 -16.08 -20.06
N LYS A 36 17.94 -15.92 -19.85
CA LYS A 36 16.80 -16.89 -20.00
C LYS A 36 16.46 -17.73 -18.74
N ALA A 37 15.32 -18.41 -18.61
CA ALA A 37 13.90 -18.04 -18.92
C ALA A 37 12.93 -19.03 -18.22
N ASN A 38 11.65 -18.68 -18.20
CA ASN A 38 10.48 -19.38 -17.64
C ASN A 38 10.29 -20.91 -17.89
N ARG A 39 9.50 -21.50 -16.96
CA ARG A 39 8.46 -22.59 -17.08
C ARG A 39 8.81 -24.08 -16.89
N ARG A 40 8.23 -24.63 -15.79
CA ARG A 40 7.32 -25.81 -15.69
C ARG A 40 7.48 -27.01 -16.66
N LYS A 41 7.76 -28.19 -16.08
CA LYS A 41 6.96 -29.46 -16.06
C LYS A 41 7.71 -30.48 -15.18
N GLU A 42 7.11 -31.12 -14.17
CA GLU A 42 6.30 -32.36 -14.15
C GLU A 42 7.08 -33.69 -14.29
N LYS A 43 6.61 -34.72 -13.55
CA LYS A 43 7.08 -36.14 -13.42
C LYS A 43 8.28 -36.35 -12.46
N SER A 44 8.20 -37.07 -11.31
CA SER A 44 7.73 -38.44 -10.95
C SER A 44 8.82 -39.51 -11.17
N LEU A 45 9.10 -40.50 -10.29
CA LEU A 45 8.70 -40.76 -8.89
C LEU A 45 9.55 -41.94 -8.33
N SER A 46 10.35 -41.71 -7.28
CA SER A 46 10.96 -42.74 -6.40
C SER A 46 11.71 -42.03 -5.28
N SER A 47 11.78 -42.49 -4.04
CA SER A 47 11.01 -43.47 -3.26
C SER A 47 11.37 -43.26 -1.77
N ILE A 48 10.71 -43.97 -0.85
CA ILE A 48 11.03 -44.03 0.60
C ILE A 48 10.50 -42.81 1.42
N SER A 49 10.21 -43.10 2.70
CA SER A 49 9.12 -42.53 3.49
C SER A 49 9.47 -41.40 4.49
N PRO A 50 8.49 -40.62 4.97
CA PRO A 50 8.74 -39.33 5.62
C PRO A 50 8.75 -39.37 7.16
N SER A 51 9.59 -38.54 7.77
CA SER A 51 9.38 -38.04 9.14
C SER A 51 8.85 -36.59 9.10
N THR A 52 7.80 -36.33 9.88
CA THR A 52 7.00 -35.10 9.79
C THR A 52 7.56 -33.96 10.63
N ARG A 53 7.48 -32.74 10.08
CA ARG A 53 7.78 -31.48 10.75
C ARG A 53 6.50 -30.65 10.88
N VAL A 54 6.48 -29.74 11.86
CA VAL A 54 5.71 -28.47 11.94
C VAL A 54 4.52 -28.41 12.93
N THR A 55 4.48 -27.24 13.62
CA THR A 55 3.38 -26.59 14.38
C THR A 55 2.95 -27.07 15.77
N LYS A 56 3.44 -26.32 16.76
CA LYS A 56 2.71 -25.74 17.90
C LYS A 56 1.18 -25.66 17.71
N GLU A 57 0.41 -26.10 18.71
CA GLU A 57 -0.44 -25.23 19.55
C GLU A 57 -0.94 -25.95 20.82
N ASN A 58 -0.96 -25.21 21.93
CA ASN A 58 -1.90 -25.26 23.08
C ASN A 58 -2.52 -26.60 23.54
N GLY A 59 -2.18 -27.05 24.75
CA GLY A 59 -2.97 -28.05 25.48
C GLY A 59 -2.41 -28.41 26.85
N THR A 60 -3.11 -28.03 27.92
CA THR A 60 -2.82 -28.44 29.31
C THR A 60 -3.19 -29.90 29.55
N ALA A 61 -2.24 -30.73 29.94
CA ALA A 61 -2.45 -31.97 30.68
C ALA A 61 -1.18 -32.24 31.52
N GLY A 62 -1.35 -32.75 32.73
CA GLY A 62 -0.25 -32.84 33.70
C GLY A 62 0.72 -33.99 33.42
N PHE A 63 2.01 -33.73 33.65
CA PHE A 63 2.99 -34.76 33.97
C PHE A 63 3.68 -34.37 35.28
N ARG A 64 3.40 -35.13 36.35
CA ARG A 64 4.22 -35.14 37.56
C ARG A 64 5.41 -36.03 37.29
N GLN A 65 6.63 -35.50 37.43
CA GLN A 65 7.83 -36.33 37.60
C GLN A 65 8.59 -35.76 38.79
N LYS A 66 8.77 -36.59 39.83
CA LYS A 66 9.58 -36.23 41.00
C LYS A 66 11.05 -36.16 40.57
N ILE A 67 11.69 -35.02 40.79
CA ILE A 67 13.15 -34.89 40.87
C ILE A 67 13.45 -34.26 42.23
N GLN A 68 14.52 -34.74 42.87
CA GLN A 68 14.81 -34.53 44.29
C GLN A 68 14.89 -33.06 44.71
N GLY A 69 14.29 -32.73 45.86
CA GLY A 69 14.81 -31.72 46.79
C GLY A 69 14.78 -30.23 46.38
N ARG A 70 13.99 -29.78 45.40
CA ARG A 70 13.83 -28.32 45.12
C ARG A 70 12.39 -27.92 44.76
N ALA A 71 11.77 -27.09 45.59
CA ALA A 71 10.46 -26.51 45.32
C ALA A 71 10.51 -25.54 44.12
N LEU A 72 9.79 -25.89 43.04
CA LEU A 72 9.65 -25.06 41.84
C LEU A 72 8.38 -24.21 41.96
N LEU A 73 8.57 -22.90 42.12
CA LEU A 73 7.48 -21.92 42.15
C LEU A 73 6.69 -21.92 40.83
N ALA A 74 5.37 -22.02 40.95
CA ALA A 74 4.40 -21.95 39.87
C ALA A 74 3.69 -20.58 39.81
N VAL A 75 2.88 -20.38 38.76
CA VAL A 75 1.99 -19.22 38.66
C VAL A 75 0.73 -19.52 39.49
N GLY A 76 0.44 -18.65 40.45
CA GLY A 76 -0.61 -18.83 41.47
C GLY A 76 -0.08 -19.02 42.90
N ASP A 77 1.18 -19.42 43.06
CA ASP A 77 1.78 -19.62 44.39
C ASP A 77 1.89 -18.30 45.16
N SER A 78 1.62 -18.34 46.47
CA SER A 78 1.79 -17.21 47.39
C SER A 78 3.05 -17.38 48.22
N VAL A 79 3.99 -16.44 48.10
CA VAL A 79 5.33 -16.51 48.71
C VAL A 79 5.55 -15.31 49.62
N ASN A 80 6.14 -15.54 50.80
CA ASN A 80 6.61 -14.45 51.67
C ASN A 80 7.99 -13.97 51.20
N VAL A 81 8.11 -12.67 50.93
CA VAL A 81 9.26 -12.06 50.25
C VAL A 81 9.70 -10.80 51.00
N LYS A 82 11.00 -10.66 51.28
CA LYS A 82 11.60 -9.42 51.79
C LYS A 82 12.22 -8.63 50.63
N ILE A 83 11.84 -7.38 50.44
CA ILE A 83 12.35 -6.56 49.33
C ILE A 83 13.81 -6.15 49.59
N THR A 84 14.75 -6.72 48.84
CA THR A 84 16.20 -6.49 49.01
C THR A 84 16.75 -5.33 48.18
N ALA A 85 16.08 -4.93 47.10
CA ALA A 85 16.47 -3.78 46.27
C ALA A 85 15.25 -3.05 45.68
N LYS A 86 15.43 -1.81 45.23
CA LYS A 86 14.37 -1.00 44.60
C LYS A 86 14.74 -0.62 43.16
N GLY A 87 13.95 -1.09 42.20
CA GLY A 87 14.05 -0.77 40.79
C GLY A 87 13.28 0.49 40.39
N SER A 88 13.44 0.89 39.12
CA SER A 88 12.76 2.06 38.56
C SER A 88 11.23 1.94 38.63
N LYS A 89 10.53 3.06 38.86
CA LYS A 89 9.06 3.16 38.95
C LYS A 89 8.42 2.41 40.14
N ASN A 90 9.03 2.46 41.33
CA ASN A 90 8.52 1.82 42.56
C ASN A 90 8.23 0.31 42.36
N ILE A 91 9.20 -0.42 41.80
CA ILE A 91 9.17 -1.88 41.74
C ILE A 91 10.22 -2.37 42.74
N GLY A 92 9.80 -3.03 43.81
CA GLY A 92 10.70 -3.77 44.69
C GLY A 92 11.21 -5.04 44.00
N ILE A 93 12.43 -5.41 44.33
CA ILE A 93 13.14 -6.57 43.82
C ILE A 93 13.53 -7.43 45.03
N SER A 94 13.33 -8.74 44.92
CA SER A 94 13.90 -9.73 45.83
C SER A 94 14.55 -10.83 45.03
N GLU A 95 15.70 -11.31 45.48
CA GLU A 95 16.41 -12.44 44.88
C GLU A 95 16.41 -13.60 45.86
N PHE A 96 16.03 -14.79 45.39
CA PHE A 96 16.12 -16.03 46.16
C PHE A 96 17.50 -16.67 45.98
N SER A 97 17.92 -17.48 46.94
CA SER A 97 19.20 -18.23 46.91
C SER A 97 19.35 -19.15 45.69
N ASN A 98 18.25 -19.53 45.05
CA ASN A 98 18.21 -20.30 43.80
C ASN A 98 18.39 -19.45 42.51
N GLY A 99 18.66 -18.15 42.64
CA GLY A 99 18.86 -17.23 41.51
C GLY A 99 17.59 -16.75 40.81
N LEU A 100 16.40 -16.98 41.38
CA LEU A 100 15.14 -16.41 40.88
C LEU A 100 14.94 -14.99 41.43
N THR A 101 14.79 -14.02 40.53
CA THR A 101 14.46 -12.62 40.89
C THR A 101 12.94 -12.40 40.81
N ILE A 102 12.30 -11.97 41.91
CA ILE A 102 10.88 -11.58 41.94
C ILE A 102 10.76 -10.05 41.89
N LEU A 103 9.95 -9.57 40.94
CA LEU A 103 9.60 -8.16 40.78
C LEU A 103 8.20 -7.90 41.38
N VAL A 104 8.16 -7.00 42.37
CA VAL A 104 6.95 -6.68 43.15
C VAL A 104 6.63 -5.19 42.92
N PRO A 105 5.54 -4.84 42.21
CA PRO A 105 5.17 -3.45 41.99
C PRO A 105 4.57 -2.83 43.26
N ASN A 106 4.85 -1.54 43.47
CA ASN A 106 4.37 -0.71 44.58
C ASN A 106 4.88 -1.08 46.00
N SER A 107 6.01 -1.78 46.12
CA SER A 107 6.69 -2.03 47.40
C SER A 107 7.88 -1.10 47.65
N THR A 108 8.25 -0.96 48.93
CA THR A 108 9.41 -0.23 49.43
C THR A 108 10.55 -1.18 49.82
N LEU A 109 11.77 -0.62 49.92
CA LEU A 109 12.96 -1.37 50.33
C LEU A 109 12.81 -1.82 51.79
N GLY A 110 13.06 -3.11 52.08
CA GLY A 110 12.94 -3.68 53.42
C GLY A 110 11.55 -4.26 53.76
N ASP A 111 10.49 -3.96 52.99
CA ASP A 111 9.15 -4.51 53.22
C ASP A 111 9.16 -6.05 53.24
N ARG A 112 8.44 -6.66 54.20
CA ARG A 112 8.06 -8.08 54.17
C ARG A 112 6.62 -8.18 53.67
N VAL A 113 6.44 -8.84 52.53
CA VAL A 113 5.15 -8.93 51.82
C VAL A 113 4.88 -10.36 51.35
N GLN A 114 3.63 -10.78 51.47
CA GLN A 114 3.13 -12.01 50.84
C GLN A 114 2.66 -11.68 49.42
N VAL A 115 3.24 -12.37 48.44
CA VAL A 115 3.15 -12.06 47.02
C VAL A 115 2.70 -13.28 46.22
N GLU A 116 1.62 -13.14 45.47
CA GLU A 116 1.11 -14.16 44.52
C GLU A 116 1.85 -14.04 43.18
N ILE A 117 2.44 -15.13 42.70
CA ILE A 117 3.18 -15.17 41.43
C ILE A 117 2.21 -15.11 40.24
N GLN A 118 2.17 -13.98 39.54
CA GLN A 118 1.29 -13.82 38.37
C GLN A 118 1.89 -14.36 37.08
N LYS A 119 3.22 -14.29 36.93
CA LYS A 119 3.90 -14.73 35.70
C LYS A 119 5.39 -14.97 35.91
N ILE A 120 5.89 -16.07 35.36
CA ILE A 120 7.31 -16.41 35.32
C ILE A 120 7.83 -16.23 33.88
N PHE A 121 9.02 -15.67 33.74
CA PHE A 121 9.69 -15.42 32.48
C PHE A 121 11.02 -16.18 32.42
N PHE A 122 11.16 -17.00 31.39
CA PHE A 122 12.42 -17.65 31.02
C PHE A 122 13.13 -16.79 29.98
N ALA A 123 14.42 -16.53 30.19
CA ALA A 123 15.22 -15.69 29.30
C ALA A 123 15.44 -16.37 27.94
N SER A 124 14.59 -16.02 26.96
CA SER A 124 14.86 -16.21 25.54
C SER A 124 15.11 -14.86 24.87
N SER A 125 15.97 -14.86 23.85
CA SER A 125 16.61 -13.68 23.28
C SER A 125 15.64 -12.61 22.76
N SER A 126 15.48 -11.51 23.52
CA SER A 126 14.74 -10.31 23.08
C SER A 126 15.38 -9.02 23.62
N SER A 127 15.86 -8.19 22.70
CA SER A 127 16.91 -7.17 22.89
C SER A 127 16.45 -5.82 23.48
N ARG A 128 15.43 -5.80 24.35
CA ARG A 128 14.89 -4.54 24.91
C ARG A 128 14.78 -4.47 26.43
N VAL A 129 15.15 -5.53 27.14
CA VAL A 129 15.19 -5.55 28.62
C VAL A 129 16.61 -5.83 29.14
N SER A 130 17.43 -6.59 28.38
CA SER A 130 18.85 -6.81 28.70
C SER A 130 19.65 -5.51 28.85
N THR A 131 19.35 -4.49 28.04
CA THR A 131 20.02 -3.17 28.09
C THR A 131 19.76 -2.41 29.39
N ALA A 132 18.62 -2.63 30.04
CA ALA A 132 18.33 -2.01 31.34
C ALA A 132 19.08 -2.69 32.50
N ILE A 133 19.42 -3.97 32.33
CA ILE A 133 20.13 -4.79 33.32
C ILE A 133 21.65 -4.62 33.16
N SER A 134 22.17 -4.44 31.94
CA SER A 134 23.59 -4.15 31.71
C SER A 134 24.04 -2.80 32.29
N VAL A 135 23.17 -1.78 32.25
CA VAL A 135 23.44 -0.45 32.84
C VAL A 135 23.59 -0.50 34.37
N LEU A 136 23.01 -1.50 35.04
CA LEU A 136 23.11 -1.65 36.50
C LEU A 136 24.37 -2.41 36.96
N LYS A 137 25.16 -3.00 36.05
CA LYS A 137 26.41 -3.69 36.40
C LYS A 137 27.66 -2.80 36.48
N GLN A 138 27.59 -1.52 36.12
CA GLN A 138 28.74 -0.60 36.20
C GLN A 138 29.04 -0.07 37.62
N LYS A 139 28.36 -0.58 38.66
CA LYS A 139 28.66 -0.27 40.08
C LYS A 139 28.58 -1.52 40.96
N LYS A 140 29.59 -2.39 40.87
CA LYS A 140 30.18 -3.25 41.93
C LYS A 140 31.09 -4.32 41.31
N SER A 141 32.32 -4.44 41.82
CA SER A 141 33.30 -5.47 41.45
C SER A 141 33.16 -6.70 42.33
N VAL A 142 32.72 -7.84 41.78
CA VAL A 142 32.97 -9.19 42.33
C VAL A 142 33.03 -10.17 41.15
N ASN A 143 33.94 -11.15 41.23
CA ASN A 143 34.25 -12.12 40.17
C ASN A 143 33.24 -13.27 40.02
N SER A 144 33.29 -13.87 38.82
CA SER A 144 32.97 -15.27 38.48
C SER A 144 31.92 -16.07 39.27
N LEU A 145 30.80 -16.37 38.61
CA LEU A 145 30.23 -17.73 38.62
C LEU A 145 29.42 -17.97 37.34
N SER A 146 29.45 -19.21 36.85
CA SER A 146 29.16 -19.58 35.46
C SER A 146 27.69 -19.90 35.18
N GLY A 147 27.31 -19.86 33.89
CA GLY A 147 26.36 -20.80 33.29
C GLY A 147 24.98 -21.02 33.93
N SER A 148 24.16 -19.99 34.14
CA SER A 148 22.71 -20.21 34.36
C SER A 148 21.85 -19.11 33.74
N SER A 149 20.81 -19.52 33.01
CA SER A 149 19.85 -18.60 32.40
C SER A 149 18.96 -17.96 33.47
N LYS A 150 19.26 -16.71 33.85
CA LYS A 150 18.54 -16.02 34.93
C LYS A 150 17.03 -15.96 34.65
N LYS A 151 16.25 -16.55 35.56
CA LYS A 151 14.78 -16.57 35.56
C LYS A 151 14.27 -15.38 36.37
N TYR A 152 13.15 -14.76 35.96
CA TYR A 152 12.50 -13.75 36.78
C TYR A 152 10.98 -13.92 36.80
N ALA A 153 10.35 -13.52 37.90
CA ALA A 153 8.90 -13.58 38.08
C ALA A 153 8.33 -12.18 38.37
N ILE A 154 7.07 -11.96 38.01
CA ILE A 154 6.28 -10.80 38.44
C ILE A 154 5.22 -11.31 39.40
N GLY A 155 5.19 -10.71 40.60
CA GLY A 155 4.24 -11.04 41.63
C GLY A 155 3.34 -9.85 42.00
N LYS A 156 2.17 -10.12 42.57
CA LYS A 156 1.22 -9.13 43.10
C LYS A 156 1.13 -9.29 44.61
N ILE A 157 1.21 -8.19 45.36
CA ILE A 157 1.05 -8.19 46.82
C ILE A 157 -0.38 -8.62 47.16
N VAL A 158 -0.52 -9.64 48.02
CA VAL A 158 -1.79 -10.13 48.58
C VAL A 158 -1.98 -9.65 50.01
N ARG A 159 -0.92 -9.75 50.84
CA ARG A 159 -0.94 -9.33 52.25
C ARG A 159 0.39 -8.67 52.60
N THR A 160 0.36 -7.58 53.37
CA THR A 160 1.58 -6.94 53.90
C THR A 160 1.72 -7.40 55.35
N THR A 161 2.85 -8.01 55.72
CA THR A 161 3.02 -8.59 57.05
C THR A 161 3.75 -7.64 58.00
N GLU A 162 4.80 -6.95 57.54
CA GLU A 162 5.50 -5.93 58.33
C GLU A 162 5.95 -4.76 57.44
N LYS A 163 5.80 -3.53 57.95
CA LYS A 163 6.18 -2.30 57.25
C LYS A 163 7.02 -1.42 58.16
N VAL A 164 8.31 -1.30 57.88
CA VAL A 164 9.23 -0.44 58.62
C VAL A 164 8.86 1.02 58.37
N ARG A 165 8.27 1.68 59.37
CA ARG A 165 8.10 3.14 59.40
C ARG A 165 9.37 3.75 60.00
N SER A 166 10.19 4.41 59.20
CA SER A 166 11.17 5.36 59.70
C SER A 166 10.47 6.71 59.92
N SER A 167 10.14 7.00 61.18
CA SER A 167 9.64 8.30 61.64
C SER A 167 10.77 9.14 62.23
N LEU A 168 10.77 10.43 61.92
CA LEU A 168 11.40 11.47 62.73
C LEU A 168 10.28 12.44 63.13
N SER A 169 9.96 12.46 64.43
CA SER A 169 9.18 13.48 65.12
C SER A 169 10.16 14.49 65.78
N PRO A 170 9.70 15.62 66.34
CA PRO A 170 8.96 15.71 67.63
C PRO A 170 7.64 16.51 67.44
N SER A 171 6.77 16.81 68.41
CA SER A 171 6.44 16.44 69.81
C SER A 171 4.95 16.90 70.00
N SER A 172 4.18 16.69 71.07
CA SER A 172 4.36 16.16 72.43
C SER A 172 3.06 15.43 72.86
N SER A 173 3.09 14.76 74.01
CA SER A 173 2.00 13.93 74.54
C SER A 173 1.12 14.61 75.59
N SER A 174 -0.18 14.34 75.57
CA SER A 174 -0.99 14.12 76.78
C SER A 174 -2.14 13.16 76.48
N GLN A 175 -2.60 12.44 77.51
CA GLN A 175 -3.50 11.29 77.38
C GLN A 175 -4.96 11.71 77.20
N THR A 176 -5.76 10.93 76.46
CA THR A 176 -7.13 10.60 76.93
C THR A 176 -7.66 9.29 76.33
N THR A 177 -8.55 8.67 77.11
CA THR A 177 -9.20 7.38 76.93
C THR A 177 -10.14 7.31 75.73
N VAL A 178 -10.45 6.08 75.30
CA VAL A 178 -11.48 5.81 74.29
C VAL A 178 -12.86 6.18 74.83
N VAL A 179 -13.54 7.13 74.17
CA VAL A 179 -15.00 7.28 74.24
C VAL A 179 -15.56 7.23 72.83
N THR A 180 -16.41 6.23 72.57
CA THR A 180 -17.20 6.10 71.35
C THR A 180 -18.28 7.19 71.29
N GLN A 181 -18.18 8.09 70.32
CA GLN A 181 -19.33 8.88 69.87
C GLN A 181 -19.42 8.90 68.34
N SER A 182 -20.62 8.58 67.86
CA SER A 182 -20.99 8.54 66.45
C SER A 182 -21.23 9.95 65.91
N MET A 183 -20.27 10.49 65.14
CA MET A 183 -20.49 11.73 64.40
C MET A 183 -21.13 11.45 63.04
N THR A 184 -22.28 12.06 62.80
CA THR A 184 -23.00 12.07 61.53
C THR A 184 -22.12 12.61 60.41
N ASN A 185 -22.14 11.96 59.23
CA ASN A 185 -21.46 12.48 58.03
C ASN A 185 -22.30 13.61 57.40
N GLU A 186 -22.46 14.71 58.13
CA GLU A 186 -23.05 15.93 57.57
C GLU A 186 -22.09 16.56 56.55
N ILE A 187 -22.58 16.79 55.34
CA ILE A 187 -21.77 17.40 54.28
C ILE A 187 -21.76 18.90 54.54
N PRO A 188 -20.61 19.53 54.87
CA PRO A 188 -20.57 20.85 55.50
C PRO A 188 -20.89 22.03 54.55
N VAL A 189 -21.36 21.76 53.32
CA VAL A 189 -21.63 22.79 52.30
C VAL A 189 -22.76 22.38 51.36
N THR A 190 -23.67 23.31 51.07
CA THR A 190 -24.75 23.13 50.08
C THR A 190 -24.39 23.68 48.70
N VAL A 191 -25.05 23.20 47.64
CA VAL A 191 -24.83 23.71 46.28
C VAL A 191 -25.46 25.08 46.15
N GLY A 192 -24.66 26.10 45.85
CA GLY A 192 -25.09 27.50 45.77
C GLY A 192 -24.56 28.39 46.90
N GLN A 193 -24.08 27.79 48.00
CA GLN A 193 -23.47 28.52 49.11
C GLN A 193 -22.20 29.27 48.67
N VAL A 194 -22.01 30.47 49.18
CA VAL A 194 -20.81 31.29 48.99
C VAL A 194 -19.95 31.20 50.23
N LEU A 195 -18.67 30.87 50.07
CA LEU A 195 -17.69 30.70 51.14
C LEU A 195 -16.42 31.48 50.81
N THR A 196 -15.75 32.06 51.81
CA THR A 196 -14.39 32.61 51.64
C THR A 196 -13.37 31.57 52.08
N VAL A 197 -12.50 31.18 51.15
CA VAL A 197 -11.73 29.92 51.23
C VAL A 197 -10.25 30.21 50.96
N THR A 198 -9.35 29.70 51.81
CA THR A 198 -7.89 29.91 51.70
C THR A 198 -7.23 28.75 50.95
N ILE A 199 -6.52 29.01 49.86
CA ILE A 199 -5.90 27.94 49.05
C ILE A 199 -4.75 27.27 49.81
N SER A 200 -4.95 26.03 50.28
CA SER A 200 -3.94 25.25 51.01
C SER A 200 -2.93 24.55 50.09
N LYS A 201 -3.32 24.19 48.85
CA LYS A 201 -2.42 23.53 47.89
C LYS A 201 -2.82 23.80 46.44
N LEU A 202 -1.85 23.76 45.52
CA LEU A 202 -2.12 23.79 44.08
C LEU A 202 -2.20 22.36 43.50
N GLY A 203 -3.29 22.07 42.83
CA GLY A 203 -3.56 20.83 42.09
C GLY A 203 -3.22 20.92 40.59
N PRO A 204 -3.51 19.86 39.81
CA PRO A 204 -3.18 19.80 38.40
C PRO A 204 -3.85 20.93 37.59
N LYS A 205 -3.09 21.57 36.69
CA LYS A 205 -3.47 22.77 35.92
C LYS A 205 -3.69 24.03 36.78
N ASN A 206 -2.96 24.19 37.88
CA ASN A 206 -3.02 25.35 38.76
C ASN A 206 -4.42 25.59 39.38
N ALA A 207 -5.20 24.53 39.57
CA ALA A 207 -6.41 24.59 40.36
C ALA A 207 -6.05 24.74 41.85
N GLY A 208 -6.76 25.59 42.58
CA GLY A 208 -6.62 25.71 44.02
C GLY A 208 -7.38 24.59 44.71
N LEU A 209 -6.74 23.98 45.69
CA LEU A 209 -7.34 23.05 46.64
C LEU A 209 -7.37 23.75 47.99
N SER A 210 -8.50 23.66 48.67
CA SER A 210 -8.63 24.04 50.08
C SER A 210 -9.27 22.91 50.84
N GLN A 211 -8.70 22.59 51.99
CA GLN A 211 -9.33 21.65 52.92
C GLN A 211 -10.35 22.42 53.77
N LEU A 212 -11.58 21.91 53.88
CA LEU A 212 -12.62 22.51 54.71
C LEU A 212 -12.85 21.69 55.99
N SER A 213 -12.74 20.37 55.90
CA SER A 213 -12.68 19.44 57.04
C SER A 213 -11.69 18.32 56.73
N PRO A 214 -11.26 17.48 57.69
CA PRO A 214 -10.27 16.43 57.45
C PRO A 214 -10.60 15.53 56.23
N ASN A 215 -11.89 15.30 55.98
CA ASN A 215 -12.39 14.42 54.92
C ASN A 215 -13.03 15.17 53.72
N PHE A 216 -12.96 16.51 53.65
CA PHE A 216 -13.66 17.28 52.59
C PHE A 216 -12.81 18.41 51.99
N THR A 217 -12.61 18.37 50.66
CA THR A 217 -11.79 19.35 49.92
C THR A 217 -12.63 20.17 48.91
N ILE A 218 -12.43 21.49 48.87
CA ILE A 218 -12.98 22.37 47.83
C ILE A 218 -11.94 22.55 46.71
N ILE A 219 -12.38 22.36 45.46
CA ILE A 219 -11.59 22.51 44.24
C ILE A 219 -12.02 23.78 43.49
N VAL A 220 -11.09 24.73 43.37
CA VAL A 220 -11.28 26.03 42.72
C VAL A 220 -10.49 26.05 41.40
N PRO A 221 -11.14 26.22 40.23
CA PRO A 221 -10.44 26.30 38.96
C PRO A 221 -9.65 27.63 38.83
N PRO A 222 -8.53 27.65 38.08
CA PRO A 222 -7.74 28.88 37.90
C PRO A 222 -8.55 29.98 37.20
N LEU A 223 -8.37 31.23 37.63
CA LEU A 223 -8.86 32.38 36.86
C LEU A 223 -8.08 32.51 35.55
N TYR A 224 -8.81 32.52 34.43
CA TYR A 224 -8.26 32.81 33.10
C TYR A 224 -8.38 34.30 32.69
N SER A 225 -8.99 35.14 33.54
CA SER A 225 -9.39 36.51 33.18
C SER A 225 -8.60 37.63 33.86
N SER A 226 -7.72 37.31 34.81
CA SER A 226 -6.81 38.25 35.47
C SER A 226 -5.36 37.79 35.28
N ASN A 227 -4.43 38.72 35.07
CA ASN A 227 -3.02 38.41 34.80
C ASN A 227 -2.22 37.96 36.05
N LYS A 228 -2.89 37.53 37.13
CA LYS A 228 -2.27 37.13 38.41
C LYS A 228 -2.53 35.63 38.63
N PRO A 229 -1.49 34.77 38.59
CA PRO A 229 -1.67 33.34 38.88
C PRO A 229 -1.95 33.14 40.38
N MET A 230 -2.90 32.26 40.68
CA MET A 230 -3.32 31.93 42.05
C MET A 230 -2.20 31.19 42.80
N LYS A 231 -1.97 31.57 44.06
CA LYS A 231 -0.92 31.05 44.94
C LYS A 231 -1.51 30.30 46.13
N VAL A 232 -0.67 29.50 46.78
CA VAL A 232 -0.97 28.94 48.11
C VAL A 232 -0.99 30.10 49.11
N GLY A 233 -2.00 30.13 49.99
CA GLY A 233 -2.26 31.22 50.94
C GLY A 233 -3.25 32.28 50.45
N ASP A 234 -3.63 32.32 49.16
CA ASP A 234 -4.64 33.27 48.66
C ASP A 234 -6.01 32.98 49.30
N LYS A 235 -6.63 34.00 49.92
CA LYS A 235 -8.04 33.98 50.35
C LYS A 235 -8.94 34.34 49.16
N VAL A 236 -9.87 33.45 48.80
CA VAL A 236 -10.73 33.61 47.62
C VAL A 236 -12.18 33.29 47.97
N SER A 237 -13.10 34.22 47.70
CA SER A 237 -14.53 33.97 47.81
C SER A 237 -15.01 33.12 46.63
N VAL A 238 -15.72 32.03 46.91
CA VAL A 238 -16.12 31.01 45.94
C VAL A 238 -17.56 30.54 46.19
N LYS A 239 -18.34 30.38 45.13
CA LYS A 239 -19.69 29.80 45.15
C LYS A 239 -19.62 28.33 44.78
N VAL A 240 -20.17 27.44 45.60
CA VAL A 240 -20.18 25.99 45.31
C VAL A 240 -21.12 25.71 44.15
N THR A 241 -20.60 25.01 43.14
CA THR A 241 -21.32 24.69 41.89
C THR A 241 -21.69 23.22 41.77
N LYS A 242 -20.97 22.32 42.46
CA LYS A 242 -21.23 20.88 42.42
C LYS A 242 -20.65 20.16 43.62
N LEU A 243 -21.50 19.40 44.31
CA LEU A 243 -21.14 18.56 45.45
C LEU A 243 -20.77 17.14 45.01
N LYS A 244 -19.83 16.51 45.71
CA LYS A 244 -19.46 15.09 45.67
C LYS A 244 -19.17 14.60 47.09
N LYS A 245 -19.06 13.28 47.26
CA LYS A 245 -18.98 12.63 48.58
C LYS A 245 -17.88 13.22 49.48
N ASP A 246 -16.68 13.38 48.93
CA ASP A 246 -15.48 13.78 49.68
C ASP A 246 -14.89 15.12 49.19
N TYR A 247 -15.56 15.80 48.26
CA TYR A 247 -15.08 17.08 47.70
C TYR A 247 -16.18 17.90 47.00
N ALA A 248 -15.95 19.20 46.80
CA ALA A 248 -16.82 20.08 46.03
C ALA A 248 -16.08 20.86 44.94
N PHE A 249 -16.75 21.18 43.84
CA PHE A 249 -16.26 22.16 42.86
C PHE A 249 -16.90 23.53 43.13
N ALA A 250 -16.08 24.55 43.34
CA ALA A 250 -16.53 25.92 43.51
C ALA A 250 -16.00 26.83 42.39
N LYS A 251 -16.71 27.92 42.11
CA LYS A 251 -16.31 28.95 41.14
C LYS A 251 -16.11 30.26 41.88
N VAL A 252 -15.05 30.98 41.59
CA VAL A 252 -14.75 32.28 42.21
C VAL A 252 -15.94 33.23 42.05
N PHE A 253 -16.39 33.75 43.19
CA PHE A 253 -17.51 34.66 43.33
C PHE A 253 -16.94 36.04 43.66
N ILE A 254 -17.23 37.02 42.81
CA ILE A 254 -16.86 38.41 43.01
C ILE A 254 -18.17 39.13 43.36
N PRO A 255 -18.36 39.63 44.60
CA PRO A 255 -19.52 40.45 44.91
C PRO A 255 -19.48 41.71 44.04
N GLN A 256 -20.61 42.11 43.47
CA GLN A 256 -20.71 43.38 42.76
C GLN A 256 -20.92 44.48 43.80
N SER A 257 -19.85 45.22 44.10
CA SER A 257 -19.97 46.53 44.71
C SER A 257 -20.55 47.52 43.70
N GLU A 258 -21.35 48.46 44.20
CA GLU A 258 -22.02 49.46 43.38
C GLU A 258 -21.05 50.38 42.63
N ASN A 259 -21.51 50.86 41.46
CA ASN A 259 -21.03 52.02 40.71
C ASN A 259 -19.51 52.31 40.65
N SER A 260 -18.88 51.90 39.53
CA SER A 260 -18.24 52.89 38.64
C SER A 260 -17.83 52.34 37.26
N VAL A 261 -18.31 53.03 36.21
CA VAL A 261 -17.70 53.17 34.88
C VAL A 261 -17.45 51.89 34.03
N LEU A 262 -18.50 51.55 33.28
CA LEU A 262 -18.50 51.41 31.81
C LEU A 262 -17.95 50.14 31.12
N SER A 263 -18.89 49.48 30.43
CA SER A 263 -18.74 48.71 29.17
C SER A 263 -18.14 47.30 29.18
N SER A 264 -19.02 46.31 29.38
CA SER A 264 -19.12 45.25 28.38
C SER A 264 -20.56 44.79 28.18
N LEU A 265 -21.05 44.86 26.94
CA LEU A 265 -22.18 44.05 26.50
C LEU A 265 -21.74 43.22 25.29
N SER A 266 -21.96 41.92 25.38
CA SER A 266 -21.85 40.93 24.32
C SER A 266 -22.77 39.76 24.66
N PRO A 267 -23.29 39.05 23.64
CA PRO A 267 -24.72 38.74 23.64
C PRO A 267 -25.06 37.33 24.13
N LEU A 268 -26.32 37.16 24.51
CA LEU A 268 -27.00 35.87 24.53
C LEU A 268 -28.41 35.97 23.94
N SER A 269 -28.87 34.80 23.51
CA SER A 269 -30.17 34.46 22.95
C SER A 269 -30.35 32.94 23.13
N PRO A 270 -31.56 32.35 23.11
CA PRO A 270 -32.89 32.96 22.95
C PRO A 270 -33.95 32.45 23.97
N SER A 271 -35.20 32.91 23.80
CA SER A 271 -36.46 32.10 23.72
C SER A 271 -37.60 32.47 24.68
N VAL A 272 -38.78 32.76 24.09
CA VAL A 272 -40.17 32.82 24.65
C VAL A 272 -40.40 33.79 25.84
N THR A 273 -41.51 34.51 26.02
CA THR A 273 -42.87 34.56 25.43
C THR A 273 -43.34 36.03 25.25
N GLY A 274 -44.38 36.26 24.46
CA GLY A 274 -45.50 37.14 24.88
C GLY A 274 -45.51 38.62 24.44
N GLU A 275 -46.65 39.00 23.89
CA GLU A 275 -47.30 40.33 24.01
C GLU A 275 -46.74 41.57 23.27
N GLN A 276 -47.53 42.64 23.33
CA GLN A 276 -47.79 43.61 22.27
C GLN A 276 -47.24 45.03 22.58
N PHE A 277 -47.44 45.92 21.60
CA PHE A 277 -47.52 47.38 21.71
C PHE A 277 -46.23 48.25 21.77
N SER A 278 -46.48 49.49 21.35
CA SER A 278 -45.67 50.70 21.15
C SER A 278 -44.64 50.98 22.26
N ASP A 279 -43.47 51.60 22.00
CA ASP A 279 -43.31 52.98 21.52
C ASP A 279 -41.92 53.31 20.94
N LEU A 280 -41.82 54.42 20.18
CA LEU A 280 -40.60 54.93 19.56
C LEU A 280 -40.19 56.29 20.15
N ASN A 281 -39.37 56.29 21.20
CA ASN A 281 -38.77 57.52 21.70
C ASN A 281 -37.52 57.94 20.89
N VAL A 282 -37.60 59.14 20.29
CA VAL A 282 -36.51 59.80 19.56
C VAL A 282 -35.77 60.73 20.52
N VAL A 283 -34.47 60.50 20.72
CA VAL A 283 -33.61 61.44 21.46
C VAL A 283 -32.88 62.35 20.48
N SER A 284 -33.14 63.65 20.59
CA SER A 284 -32.50 64.73 19.84
C SER A 284 -31.09 65.04 20.35
N GLY A 285 -30.23 65.54 19.47
CA GLY A 285 -28.88 66.00 19.80
C GLY A 285 -28.49 67.15 18.87
N SER A 286 -28.09 68.28 19.45
CA SER A 286 -28.07 69.61 18.83
C SER A 286 -26.85 69.92 17.96
N SER A 287 -27.03 70.76 16.93
CA SER A 287 -26.24 71.99 16.65
C SER A 287 -26.46 72.55 15.22
N SER A 288 -26.36 73.88 15.10
CA SER A 288 -26.47 74.76 13.91
C SER A 288 -27.87 75.08 13.35
N SER A 289 -28.19 76.38 13.40
CA SER A 289 -29.44 77.09 13.06
C SER A 289 -29.41 77.62 11.60
N PRO A 290 -30.40 78.43 11.14
CA PRO A 290 -31.82 78.09 11.01
C PRO A 290 -32.35 78.36 9.58
N SER A 291 -33.33 77.58 9.11
CA SER A 291 -34.27 78.03 8.06
C SER A 291 -35.50 77.13 7.99
N THR A 292 -36.65 77.73 8.32
CA THR A 292 -38.01 77.37 7.88
C THR A 292 -38.36 75.88 7.83
N MET A 293 -38.87 75.33 8.95
CA MET A 293 -39.58 74.06 8.92
C MET A 293 -40.95 74.23 8.26
N VAL A 294 -41.04 73.93 6.96
CA VAL A 294 -42.33 73.66 6.33
C VAL A 294 -42.83 72.30 6.82
N ASN A 295 -44.00 72.31 7.45
CA ASN A 295 -44.64 71.13 7.99
C ASN A 295 -45.26 70.28 6.84
N VAL A 296 -44.63 69.16 6.46
CA VAL A 296 -45.10 68.32 5.33
C VAL A 296 -45.10 66.82 5.64
N LYS A 297 -46.29 66.35 6.04
CA LYS A 297 -47.07 65.18 5.54
C LYS A 297 -46.43 63.78 5.39
N LYS A 298 -47.32 62.79 5.29
CA LYS A 298 -47.09 61.37 4.93
C LYS A 298 -46.63 61.18 3.46
N ASP A 299 -45.75 62.04 2.95
CA ASP A 299 -45.42 62.06 1.53
C ASP A 299 -44.34 61.02 1.22
N GLY A 300 -44.78 59.90 0.62
CA GLY A 300 -43.91 58.81 0.21
C GLY A 300 -42.82 59.27 -0.76
N PHE A 301 -41.65 58.64 -0.71
CA PHE A 301 -40.42 59.03 -1.39
C PHE A 301 -40.55 59.65 -2.78
N LEU A 302 -39.75 60.69 -3.06
CA LEU A 302 -39.66 61.32 -4.39
C LEU A 302 -38.69 60.57 -5.31
N LEU A 303 -39.01 60.50 -6.60
CA LEU A 303 -38.13 59.94 -7.62
C LEU A 303 -36.86 60.81 -7.72
N GLY A 304 -35.68 60.19 -7.69
CA GLY A 304 -34.40 60.91 -7.71
C GLY A 304 -33.90 61.42 -6.35
N GLN A 305 -34.68 61.33 -5.27
CA GLN A 305 -34.32 61.79 -3.92
C GLN A 305 -33.04 61.09 -3.38
N LYS A 306 -32.14 61.84 -2.75
CA LYS A 306 -30.81 61.36 -2.29
C LYS A 306 -30.73 61.28 -0.76
N LEU A 307 -30.92 60.09 -0.20
CA LEU A 307 -30.94 59.85 1.25
C LEU A 307 -29.59 59.38 1.80
N ASN A 308 -29.24 59.84 3.01
CA ASN A 308 -28.11 59.34 3.81
C ASN A 308 -28.66 58.39 4.88
N LEU A 309 -28.16 57.16 4.96
CA LEU A 309 -28.63 56.16 5.93
C LEU A 309 -27.54 55.18 6.36
N ILE A 310 -27.77 54.48 7.47
CA ILE A 310 -26.98 53.32 7.90
C ILE A 310 -27.75 52.08 7.48
N LEU A 311 -27.12 51.16 6.74
CA LEU A 311 -27.78 49.88 6.43
C LEU A 311 -27.87 49.05 7.73
N PRO A 312 -29.07 48.64 8.20
CA PRO A 312 -29.19 47.89 9.44
C PRO A 312 -28.42 46.57 9.38
N LYS A 313 -27.74 46.19 10.47
CA LYS A 313 -27.01 44.90 10.57
C LYS A 313 -27.96 43.69 10.45
N THR A 314 -29.22 43.89 10.81
CA THR A 314 -30.33 42.93 10.80
C THR A 314 -31.07 42.85 9.46
N ALA A 315 -30.80 43.76 8.50
CA ALA A 315 -31.59 43.87 7.27
C ALA A 315 -31.49 42.61 6.38
N LYS A 316 -32.64 42.02 6.06
CA LYS A 316 -32.74 40.88 5.13
C LYS A 316 -32.27 41.31 3.73
N SER A 317 -31.59 40.41 3.02
CA SER A 317 -31.04 40.74 1.70
C SER A 317 -31.31 39.67 0.66
N PHE A 318 -32.05 40.06 -0.37
CA PHE A 318 -32.50 39.19 -1.45
C PHE A 318 -31.67 39.45 -2.71
N SER A 319 -30.88 38.45 -3.12
CA SER A 319 -30.03 38.51 -4.32
C SER A 319 -29.13 39.76 -4.37
N LYS A 320 -29.47 40.74 -5.22
CA LYS A 320 -28.72 41.99 -5.44
C LYS A 320 -29.22 43.16 -4.59
N TYR A 321 -30.25 42.99 -3.76
CA TYR A 321 -30.86 44.08 -2.98
C TYR A 321 -30.72 43.83 -1.46
N VAL A 322 -30.61 44.90 -0.68
CA VAL A 322 -30.90 44.92 0.77
C VAL A 322 -32.30 45.51 0.90
N VAL A 323 -33.16 44.89 1.69
CA VAL A 323 -34.49 45.42 2.00
C VAL A 323 -34.39 46.13 3.35
N ILE A 324 -34.76 47.39 3.37
CA ILE A 324 -34.89 48.22 4.58
C ILE A 324 -36.28 48.83 4.61
N VAL A 325 -36.88 48.97 5.78
CA VAL A 325 -38.12 49.76 5.94
C VAL A 325 -37.72 51.18 6.28
N LEU A 326 -38.29 52.16 5.59
CA LEU A 326 -38.12 53.59 5.86
C LEU A 326 -39.49 54.26 5.68
N ASN A 327 -39.92 55.05 6.67
CA ASN A 327 -41.20 55.77 6.66
C ASN A 327 -42.39 54.85 6.28
N GLY A 328 -42.45 53.64 6.85
CA GLY A 328 -43.47 52.63 6.56
C GLY A 328 -43.34 51.89 5.22
N GLN A 329 -42.50 52.35 4.28
CA GLN A 329 -42.36 51.76 2.94
C GLN A 329 -41.13 50.84 2.82
N LEU A 330 -41.24 49.82 1.95
CA LEU A 330 -40.15 48.86 1.69
C LEU A 330 -39.16 49.41 0.66
N VAL A 331 -37.93 49.71 1.07
CA VAL A 331 -36.88 50.23 0.18
C VAL A 331 -35.87 49.13 -0.20
N PHE A 332 -35.85 48.80 -1.49
CA PHE A 332 -34.93 47.84 -2.11
C PHE A 332 -33.64 48.53 -2.56
N VAL A 333 -32.62 48.53 -1.70
CA VAL A 333 -31.30 49.15 -1.98
C VAL A 333 -30.41 48.19 -2.78
N LYS A 334 -30.07 48.56 -4.02
CA LYS A 334 -29.21 47.77 -4.92
C LYS A 334 -27.76 47.73 -4.39
N LYS A 335 -27.29 46.53 -4.01
CA LYS A 335 -25.91 46.25 -3.55
C LYS A 335 -24.89 46.48 -4.67
N ALA A 336 -24.45 47.72 -4.84
CA ALA A 336 -23.28 48.09 -5.64
C ALA A 336 -22.03 48.31 -4.76
N LEU A 337 -20.88 48.52 -5.40
CA LEU A 337 -19.63 49.00 -4.80
C LEU A 337 -19.08 48.30 -3.53
N GLY A 338 -19.51 47.06 -3.25
CA GLY A 338 -18.92 46.21 -2.19
C GLY A 338 -19.41 46.50 -0.76
N VAL A 339 -20.56 47.16 -0.66
CA VAL A 339 -21.21 47.61 0.57
C VAL A 339 -21.67 46.45 1.44
N LYS A 340 -21.57 46.62 2.77
CA LYS A 340 -22.00 45.66 3.78
C LYS A 340 -23.13 46.24 4.64
N LEU A 341 -23.85 45.35 5.31
CA LEU A 341 -24.74 45.72 6.41
C LEU A 341 -23.90 46.36 7.53
N GLY A 342 -24.39 47.45 8.11
CA GLY A 342 -23.68 48.32 9.06
C GLY A 342 -22.82 49.43 8.44
N ASP A 343 -22.76 49.57 7.12
CA ASP A 343 -22.07 50.70 6.47
C ASP A 343 -22.98 51.95 6.43
N HIS A 344 -22.39 53.15 6.62
CA HIS A 344 -23.02 54.42 6.27
C HIS A 344 -23.02 54.63 4.74
N VAL A 345 -24.15 55.01 4.18
CA VAL A 345 -24.44 55.00 2.74
C VAL A 345 -25.22 56.24 2.32
N ARG A 346 -24.93 56.75 1.11
CA ARG A 346 -25.84 57.63 0.37
C ARG A 346 -26.48 56.84 -0.77
N ILE A 347 -27.80 56.71 -0.73
CA ILE A 347 -28.62 56.12 -1.80
C ILE A 347 -29.31 57.22 -2.62
N GLN A 348 -29.77 56.86 -3.81
CA GLN A 348 -30.70 57.65 -4.61
C GLN A 348 -31.89 56.79 -5.00
N ILE A 349 -33.09 57.31 -4.87
CA ILE A 349 -34.32 56.58 -5.23
C ILE A 349 -34.48 56.64 -6.75
N THR A 350 -34.68 55.48 -7.36
CA THR A 350 -34.65 55.28 -8.83
C THR A 350 -35.96 54.77 -9.41
N LYS A 351 -36.80 54.13 -8.60
CA LYS A 351 -38.19 53.76 -8.92
C LYS A 351 -39.03 53.83 -7.64
N LYS A 352 -40.32 54.09 -7.78
CA LYS A 352 -41.34 54.11 -6.72
C LYS A 352 -42.53 53.25 -7.18
N GLY A 353 -43.17 52.56 -6.25
CA GLY A 353 -44.53 52.03 -6.34
C GLY A 353 -45.30 52.43 -5.09
N SER A 354 -46.55 51.96 -4.92
CA SER A 354 -47.41 52.32 -3.78
C SER A 354 -46.75 52.06 -2.42
N ASN A 355 -46.30 50.83 -2.19
CA ASN A 355 -45.76 50.38 -0.88
C ASN A 355 -44.24 50.13 -0.87
N PHE A 356 -43.54 50.42 -1.97
CA PHE A 356 -42.10 50.15 -2.07
C PHE A 356 -41.34 51.16 -2.97
N ALA A 357 -40.04 51.31 -2.71
CA ALA A 357 -39.13 52.08 -3.54
C ALA A 357 -37.88 51.27 -3.88
N VAL A 358 -37.28 51.49 -5.07
CA VAL A 358 -36.02 50.88 -5.48
C VAL A 358 -34.95 51.96 -5.52
N ALA A 359 -33.88 51.76 -4.74
CA ALA A 359 -32.81 52.74 -4.60
C ALA A 359 -31.48 52.22 -5.14
N GLN A 360 -30.80 53.07 -5.91
CA GLN A 360 -29.43 52.86 -6.36
C GLN A 360 -28.45 53.44 -5.33
N PHE A 361 -27.41 52.67 -5.03
CA PHE A 361 -26.29 53.15 -4.22
C PHE A 361 -25.46 54.18 -4.99
N LEU A 362 -25.22 55.37 -4.41
CA LEU A 362 -24.33 56.39 -4.96
C LEU A 362 -22.91 56.28 -4.38
N LYS A 363 -22.77 56.45 -3.07
CA LYS A 363 -21.47 56.45 -2.37
C LYS A 363 -21.59 55.88 -0.97
N ARG A 364 -20.49 55.27 -0.48
CA ARG A 364 -20.36 54.97 0.94
C ARG A 364 -20.08 56.31 1.60
N ASN A 365 -20.87 56.69 2.61
CA ASN A 365 -20.57 57.93 3.30
C ASN A 365 -19.21 57.79 4.00
N PRO A 366 -18.40 58.86 3.99
CA PRO A 366 -17.04 58.80 4.51
C PRO A 366 -17.09 58.45 6.00
N LEU A 367 -16.35 57.42 6.40
CA LEU A 367 -16.15 57.03 7.80
C LEU A 367 -15.92 58.25 8.69
N SER A 368 -16.41 58.20 9.94
CA SER A 368 -16.29 59.34 10.86
C SER A 368 -14.82 59.76 11.04
N LYS A 369 -14.58 61.03 11.40
CA LYS A 369 -13.22 61.52 11.72
C LYS A 369 -12.56 60.60 12.77
N THR A 370 -13.32 60.16 13.76
CA THR A 370 -12.90 59.22 14.82
C THR A 370 -12.56 57.83 14.27
N GLU A 371 -13.41 57.22 13.45
CA GLU A 371 -13.15 55.91 12.82
C GLU A 371 -11.93 55.93 11.90
N LYS A 372 -11.77 56.98 11.09
CA LYS A 372 -10.60 57.18 10.22
C LYS A 372 -9.32 57.26 11.06
N PHE A 373 -9.37 57.97 12.18
CA PHE A 373 -8.26 58.07 13.13
C PHE A 373 -7.98 56.73 13.81
N PHE A 374 -9.01 56.01 14.26
CA PHE A 374 -8.88 54.68 14.87
C PHE A 374 -8.24 53.67 13.89
N LEU A 375 -8.76 53.57 12.66
CA LEU A 375 -8.18 52.75 11.59
C LEU A 375 -6.75 53.18 11.25
N ALA A 376 -6.43 54.47 11.35
CA ALA A 376 -5.06 54.97 11.17
C ALA A 376 -4.14 54.53 12.30
N LYS A 377 -4.55 54.66 13.56
CA LYS A 377 -3.85 54.20 14.75
C LYS A 377 -3.61 52.69 14.69
N MET A 378 -4.63 51.90 14.35
CA MET A 378 -4.50 50.44 14.20
C MET A 378 -3.54 50.03 13.07
N THR A 379 -3.63 50.65 11.88
CA THR A 379 -2.72 50.30 10.79
C THR A 379 -1.29 50.79 11.02
N ALA A 380 -1.08 51.93 11.68
CA ALA A 380 0.24 52.37 12.12
C ALA A 380 0.82 51.41 13.18
N LYS A 381 0.02 50.96 14.16
CA LYS A 381 0.42 49.96 15.16
C LYS A 381 0.90 48.67 14.49
N GLN A 382 0.14 48.12 13.54
CA GLN A 382 0.54 46.93 12.77
C GLN A 382 1.85 47.12 12.00
N MET A 383 2.08 48.29 11.41
CA MET A 383 3.34 48.60 10.71
C MET A 383 4.52 48.65 11.70
N ILE A 384 4.33 49.24 12.89
CA ILE A 384 5.34 49.26 13.95
C ILE A 384 5.64 47.83 14.44
N GLU A 385 4.61 47.02 14.74
CA GLU A 385 4.71 45.60 15.15
C GLU A 385 5.47 44.74 14.11
N SER A 386 5.27 45.01 12.81
CA SER A 386 6.01 44.32 11.73
C SER A 386 7.48 44.77 11.56
N GLY A 387 7.91 45.80 12.30
CA GLY A 387 9.28 46.32 12.27
C GLY A 387 9.59 47.28 11.11
N MET A 388 8.57 47.81 10.42
CA MET A 388 8.74 48.75 9.28
C MET A 388 9.41 50.08 9.66
N HIS A 389 9.47 50.41 10.95
CA HIS A 389 9.92 51.69 11.49
C HIS A 389 11.43 51.78 11.75
N TYR A 390 12.14 50.66 11.80
CA TYR A 390 13.60 50.66 11.93
C TYR A 390 14.26 50.98 10.60
N GLY A 391 15.21 51.91 10.56
CA GLY A 391 16.13 52.07 9.44
C GLY A 391 17.52 51.51 9.72
N GLU A 392 18.40 51.64 8.73
CA GLU A 392 19.84 51.40 8.84
C GLU A 392 20.55 52.43 9.75
N LYS A 393 21.80 52.14 10.13
CA LYS A 393 22.74 53.02 10.83
C LYS A 393 22.80 54.42 10.20
N ALA A 394 22.88 55.46 11.05
CA ALA A 394 22.88 56.86 10.64
C ALA A 394 23.96 57.21 9.59
N ILE A 395 25.18 56.70 9.79
CA ILE A 395 26.34 56.89 8.91
C ILE A 395 26.07 56.43 7.46
N ARG A 396 25.19 55.45 7.27
CA ARG A 396 24.86 54.90 5.93
C ARG A 396 23.63 55.54 5.30
N CYS A 397 23.03 56.54 5.95
CA CYS A 397 21.81 57.18 5.51
C CYS A 397 22.04 58.04 4.27
N HIS A 398 21.12 57.96 3.32
CA HIS A 398 21.16 58.78 2.11
C HIS A 398 20.47 60.13 2.36
N ALA A 399 21.08 61.26 2.00
CA ALA A 399 20.57 62.61 2.27
C ALA A 399 19.08 62.81 1.87
N ASN A 400 18.71 62.39 0.65
CA ASN A 400 17.32 62.40 0.16
C ASN A 400 16.28 61.66 1.05
N MET A 401 16.69 60.81 2.00
CA MET A 401 15.78 60.16 2.95
C MET A 401 15.42 61.00 4.17
N ARG A 402 16.05 62.16 4.40
CA ARG A 402 15.73 63.10 5.50
C ARG A 402 14.23 63.43 5.56
N GLY A 403 13.57 63.57 4.41
CA GLY A 403 12.13 63.82 4.31
C GLY A 403 11.21 62.67 4.75
N TYR A 404 11.72 61.45 4.95
CA TYR A 404 10.95 60.25 5.35
C TYR A 404 11.30 59.72 6.73
N ILE A 405 12.33 60.28 7.37
CA ILE A 405 12.75 59.95 8.74
C ILE A 405 11.86 60.71 9.74
N TRP A 406 11.71 60.17 10.95
CA TRP A 406 11.02 60.83 12.05
C TRP A 406 11.94 61.87 12.69
N LEU A 407 11.44 63.08 12.97
CA LEU A 407 12.22 64.16 13.61
C LEU A 407 11.91 64.24 15.11
N ARG A 408 12.89 64.67 15.92
CA ARG A 408 12.74 64.83 17.38
C ARG A 408 12.03 66.16 17.71
N LYS A 409 10.92 66.10 18.44
CA LYS A 409 10.07 67.26 18.78
C LYS A 409 10.43 68.05 20.07
N LYS A 410 11.44 67.64 20.84
CA LYS A 410 11.83 68.30 22.12
C LYS A 410 13.33 68.57 22.21
N GLY A 411 13.69 69.79 22.62
CA GLY A 411 15.06 70.30 22.85
C GLY A 411 15.48 71.42 21.89
N LYS A 412 16.66 72.05 22.13
CA LYS A 412 17.24 73.15 21.31
C LYS A 412 17.39 72.86 19.80
N HIS A 413 17.20 71.62 19.35
CA HIS A 413 17.29 71.23 17.93
C HIS A 413 16.04 70.47 17.46
N GLN A 414 14.94 71.19 17.26
CA GLN A 414 13.62 70.64 16.93
C GLN A 414 13.50 69.93 15.56
N ASN A 415 14.55 70.01 14.72
CA ASN A 415 14.60 69.43 13.37
C ASN A 415 15.66 68.33 13.18
N ARG A 416 16.28 67.81 14.26
CA ARG A 416 17.23 66.68 14.17
C ARG A 416 16.51 65.33 13.96
N PRO A 417 17.06 64.40 13.16
CA PRO A 417 16.53 63.05 13.01
C PRO A 417 16.46 62.29 14.34
N LEU A 418 15.38 61.53 14.55
CA LEU A 418 15.25 60.63 15.69
C LEU A 418 16.16 59.41 15.49
N LEU A 419 17.11 59.25 16.41
CA LEU A 419 18.05 58.14 16.48
C LEU A 419 17.69 57.22 17.65
N LYS A 420 17.76 55.91 17.43
CA LYS A 420 17.64 54.89 18.48
C LYS A 420 18.73 53.83 18.25
N ARG A 421 19.64 53.67 19.23
CA ARG A 421 20.82 52.79 19.13
C ARG A 421 21.62 53.01 17.82
N GLY A 422 21.91 54.28 17.49
CA GLY A 422 22.66 54.68 16.29
C GLY A 422 21.96 54.51 14.94
N ARG A 423 20.67 54.12 14.92
CA ARG A 423 19.86 53.93 13.70
C ARG A 423 18.76 54.98 13.59
N HIS A 424 18.43 55.39 12.38
CA HIS A 424 17.28 56.27 12.13
C HIS A 424 15.96 55.53 12.29
N ILE A 425 14.92 56.27 12.73
CA ILE A 425 13.54 55.77 12.76
C ILE A 425 12.77 56.32 11.55
N ILE A 426 12.21 55.44 10.73
CA ILE A 426 11.39 55.78 9.57
C ILE A 426 10.01 56.25 10.03
N ASN A 427 9.49 57.31 9.40
CA ASN A 427 8.20 57.86 9.72
C ASN A 427 7.05 56.99 9.15
N VAL A 428 6.54 56.08 9.98
CA VAL A 428 5.45 55.15 9.66
C VAL A 428 4.18 55.84 9.14
N LEU A 429 3.89 57.08 9.53
CA LEU A 429 2.74 57.83 9.01
C LEU A 429 2.96 58.23 7.54
N LYS A 430 4.18 58.67 7.18
CA LYS A 430 4.60 58.89 5.80
C LYS A 430 4.62 57.57 5.02
N THR A 431 5.17 56.50 5.59
CA THR A 431 5.12 55.14 5.03
C THR A 431 3.69 54.71 4.69
N ARG A 432 2.73 54.89 5.61
CA ARG A 432 1.33 54.54 5.39
C ARG A 432 0.70 55.32 4.24
N ARG A 433 0.97 56.63 4.12
CA ARG A 433 0.50 57.47 3.00
C ARG A 433 1.07 56.99 1.66
N CYS A 434 2.40 56.84 1.59
CA CYS A 434 3.10 56.35 0.40
C CYS A 434 2.60 54.94 0.00
N PHE A 435 2.48 54.03 0.96
CA PHE A 435 2.03 52.66 0.71
C PHE A 435 0.58 52.58 0.25
N GLN A 436 -0.33 53.39 0.81
CA GLN A 436 -1.71 53.47 0.31
C GLN A 436 -1.79 54.05 -1.11
N LYS A 437 -0.97 55.07 -1.44
CA LYS A 437 -0.85 55.59 -2.82
C LYS A 437 -0.34 54.49 -3.76
N ALA A 438 0.71 53.78 -3.36
CA ALA A 438 1.27 52.64 -4.09
C ALA A 438 0.22 51.53 -4.34
N LEU A 439 -0.47 51.05 -3.31
CA LEU A 439 -1.49 49.99 -3.44
C LEU A 439 -2.64 50.37 -4.39
N LYS A 440 -3.09 51.64 -4.39
CA LYS A 440 -4.11 52.14 -5.33
C LYS A 440 -3.63 52.07 -6.77
N ILE A 441 -2.41 52.54 -7.05
CA ILE A 441 -1.86 52.56 -8.42
C ILE A 441 -1.54 51.13 -8.89
N LEU A 442 -0.99 50.29 -8.01
CA LEU A 442 -0.74 48.88 -8.26
C LEU A 442 -2.03 48.11 -8.64
N ALA A 443 -3.13 48.37 -7.92
CA ALA A 443 -4.45 47.84 -8.26
C ALA A 443 -4.97 48.37 -9.61
N LYS A 444 -4.74 49.66 -9.94
CA LYS A 444 -5.08 50.24 -11.27
C LYS A 444 -4.35 49.50 -12.39
N TYR A 445 -3.05 49.21 -12.24
CA TYR A 445 -2.28 48.44 -13.22
C TYR A 445 -2.76 46.98 -13.32
N ALA A 446 -3.08 46.33 -12.20
CA ALA A 446 -3.61 44.96 -12.20
C ALA A 446 -5.00 44.87 -12.86
N ALA A 447 -5.86 45.89 -12.68
CA ALA A 447 -7.15 45.99 -13.36
C ALA A 447 -7.00 46.21 -14.87
N LYS A 448 -6.02 47.04 -15.28
CA LYS A 448 -5.61 47.18 -16.69
C LYS A 448 -5.02 45.90 -17.30
N GLY A 449 -4.67 44.91 -16.47
CA GLY A 449 -4.13 43.62 -16.93
C GLY A 449 -2.63 43.61 -17.17
N LYS A 450 -1.89 44.61 -16.65
CA LYS A 450 -0.42 44.62 -16.68
C LYS A 450 0.14 43.46 -15.86
N THR A 451 1.30 42.94 -16.29
CA THR A 451 2.04 41.90 -15.57
C THR A 451 3.13 42.54 -14.69
N PHE A 452 3.47 41.86 -13.59
CA PHE A 452 4.40 42.39 -12.58
C PHE A 452 5.70 41.58 -12.54
N LEU A 453 6.82 42.25 -12.29
CA LEU A 453 8.12 41.63 -12.06
C LEU A 453 8.57 41.95 -10.63
N PHE A 454 8.60 40.94 -9.76
CA PHE A 454 9.08 41.09 -8.39
C PHE A 454 10.59 40.80 -8.33
N VAL A 455 11.38 41.76 -7.83
CA VAL A 455 12.85 41.69 -7.77
C VAL A 455 13.32 41.89 -6.35
N GLY A 456 14.23 41.05 -5.89
CA GLY A 456 14.89 41.22 -4.59
C GLY A 456 15.61 39.95 -4.15
N THR A 457 16.93 40.03 -4.12
CA THR A 457 17.87 38.94 -3.83
C THR A 457 18.33 38.94 -2.37
N LYS A 458 18.05 40.01 -1.62
CA LYS A 458 18.22 40.08 -0.15
C LYS A 458 17.66 38.82 0.52
N LYS A 459 18.47 38.17 1.38
CA LYS A 459 18.10 36.97 2.17
C LYS A 459 16.69 37.03 2.80
N PRO A 460 16.26 38.12 3.49
CA PRO A 460 14.89 38.21 4.05
C PRO A 460 13.78 38.27 3.00
N ALA A 461 14.04 38.80 1.80
CA ALA A 461 13.06 39.05 0.75
C ALA A 461 12.93 37.87 -0.24
N ALA A 462 14.04 37.21 -0.59
CA ALA A 462 14.13 36.25 -1.68
C ALA A 462 13.03 35.16 -1.69
N ALA A 463 12.79 34.52 -0.55
CA ALA A 463 11.76 33.48 -0.43
C ALA A 463 10.33 34.05 -0.45
N LEU A 464 10.13 35.27 0.03
CA LEU A 464 8.83 35.94 0.05
C LEU A 464 8.44 36.39 -1.35
N ILE A 465 9.37 36.96 -2.11
CA ILE A 465 9.20 37.40 -3.50
C ILE A 465 8.77 36.25 -4.42
N ALA A 466 9.50 35.13 -4.39
CA ALA A 466 9.14 33.94 -5.16
C ALA A 466 7.72 33.44 -4.81
N ARG A 467 7.38 33.42 -3.52
CA ARG A 467 6.05 33.03 -3.02
C ARG A 467 4.95 34.00 -3.48
N THR A 468 5.14 35.32 -3.38
CA THR A 468 4.11 36.29 -3.72
C THR A 468 3.89 36.39 -5.23
N ALA A 469 4.95 36.36 -6.03
CA ALA A 469 4.84 36.29 -7.48
C ALA A 469 4.08 35.02 -7.92
N LEU A 470 4.45 33.83 -7.42
CA LEU A 470 3.77 32.58 -7.74
C LEU A 470 2.28 32.61 -7.36
N LEU A 471 1.95 33.15 -6.18
CA LEU A 471 0.55 33.27 -5.71
C LEU A 471 -0.26 34.28 -6.52
N SER A 472 0.36 35.25 -7.20
CA SER A 472 -0.33 36.25 -8.02
C SER A 472 -0.77 35.75 -9.41
N LYS A 473 -0.26 34.58 -9.84
CA LYS A 473 -0.45 33.94 -11.17
C LYS A 473 0.06 34.69 -12.40
N THR A 474 -0.04 36.03 -12.46
CA THR A 474 0.31 36.86 -13.63
C THR A 474 1.60 37.65 -13.43
N SER A 475 2.46 37.22 -12.52
CA SER A 475 3.70 37.91 -12.20
C SER A 475 4.89 36.96 -12.24
N PHE A 476 6.04 37.56 -12.51
CA PHE A 476 7.35 36.93 -12.64
C PHE A 476 8.22 37.35 -11.46
N PHE A 477 9.34 36.67 -11.24
CA PHE A 477 10.26 37.05 -10.17
C PHE A 477 11.73 36.76 -10.47
N VAL A 478 12.58 37.54 -9.80
CA VAL A 478 14.04 37.31 -9.67
C VAL A 478 14.38 37.44 -8.19
N ASN A 479 14.89 36.36 -7.59
CA ASN A 479 15.09 36.27 -6.13
C ASN A 479 16.47 35.75 -5.70
N THR A 480 17.40 35.56 -6.64
CA THR A 480 18.70 34.92 -6.38
C THR A 480 19.89 35.79 -6.75
N ARG A 481 19.97 36.26 -8.01
CA ARG A 481 20.89 37.31 -8.48
C ARG A 481 20.27 37.96 -9.71
N TRP A 482 20.28 39.29 -9.79
CA TRP A 482 20.05 39.99 -11.05
C TRP A 482 21.31 39.87 -11.91
N LEU A 483 21.17 39.30 -13.11
CA LEU A 483 22.24 39.30 -14.11
C LEU A 483 22.10 40.58 -14.95
N GLY A 484 23.20 41.29 -15.17
CA GLY A 484 23.18 42.48 -16.04
C GLY A 484 22.71 42.10 -17.44
N GLY A 485 21.78 42.88 -18.00
CA GLY A 485 21.17 42.59 -19.30
C GLY A 485 19.92 41.72 -19.24
N MET A 486 19.37 41.43 -18.04
CA MET A 486 18.18 40.57 -17.89
C MET A 486 16.93 41.08 -18.62
N LEU A 487 16.81 42.40 -18.84
CA LEU A 487 15.74 43.00 -19.62
C LEU A 487 16.26 43.69 -20.88
N THR A 488 17.45 44.31 -20.84
CA THR A 488 18.00 45.01 -22.01
C THR A 488 18.56 44.08 -23.08
N ASN A 489 19.24 42.98 -22.71
CA ASN A 489 19.76 41.96 -23.63
C ASN A 489 18.80 40.76 -23.78
N TRP A 490 17.52 41.04 -24.00
CA TRP A 490 16.47 40.01 -23.98
C TRP A 490 16.70 38.86 -24.98
N LYS A 491 17.29 39.12 -26.16
CA LYS A 491 17.61 38.07 -27.16
C LYS A 491 18.51 36.98 -26.57
N THR A 492 19.54 37.34 -25.81
CA THR A 492 20.47 36.40 -25.18
C THR A 492 19.81 35.66 -24.02
N ILE A 493 19.03 36.37 -23.20
CA ILE A 493 18.26 35.79 -22.09
C ILE A 493 17.22 34.77 -22.59
N LEU A 494 16.58 35.02 -23.74
CA LEU A 494 15.68 34.08 -24.41
C LEU A 494 16.39 32.76 -24.78
N LYS A 495 17.62 32.82 -25.34
CA LYS A 495 18.44 31.63 -25.62
C LYS A 495 18.71 30.84 -24.34
N SER A 496 19.08 31.51 -23.24
CA SER A 496 19.30 30.87 -21.93
C SER A 496 18.02 30.25 -21.33
N ILE A 497 16.86 30.91 -21.46
CA ILE A 497 15.56 30.37 -21.03
C ILE A 497 15.14 29.16 -21.88
N ALA A 498 15.42 29.16 -23.19
CA ALA A 498 15.11 28.06 -24.08
C ALA A 498 15.81 26.76 -23.66
N GLN A 499 17.09 26.83 -23.27
CA GLN A 499 17.87 25.68 -22.80
C GLN A 499 17.26 24.97 -21.58
N ILE A 500 16.61 25.71 -20.67
CA ILE A 500 16.02 25.14 -19.44
C ILE A 500 14.51 24.84 -19.54
N ARG A 501 13.79 25.49 -20.46
CA ARG A 501 12.36 25.28 -20.70
C ARG A 501 11.90 23.80 -20.70
N PRO A 502 12.58 22.82 -21.34
CA PRO A 502 12.14 21.42 -21.30
C PRO A 502 12.18 20.82 -19.88
N ILE A 503 13.22 21.12 -19.10
CA ILE A 503 13.40 20.60 -17.73
C ILE A 503 12.31 21.14 -16.81
N LEU A 504 12.00 22.43 -16.92
CA LEU A 504 10.90 23.04 -16.15
C LEU A 504 9.53 22.47 -16.54
N LYS A 505 9.31 22.15 -17.82
CA LYS A 505 8.08 21.48 -18.30
C LYS A 505 7.93 20.08 -17.68
N GLU A 506 9.03 19.33 -17.56
CA GLU A 506 9.05 18.02 -16.90
C GLU A 506 8.89 18.10 -15.38
N LYS A 507 9.57 19.04 -14.71
CA LYS A 507 9.32 19.34 -13.28
C LYS A 507 7.86 19.71 -13.04
N GLN A 508 7.25 20.54 -13.90
CA GLN A 508 5.84 20.89 -13.79
C GLN A 508 4.92 19.69 -14.01
N ARG A 509 5.19 18.81 -14.99
CA ARG A 509 4.46 17.54 -15.20
C ARG A 509 4.56 16.62 -13.98
N MET A 510 5.76 16.52 -13.37
CA MET A 510 5.94 15.74 -12.14
C MET A 510 5.15 16.36 -10.99
N ILE A 511 5.29 17.65 -10.71
CA ILE A 511 4.49 18.37 -9.69
C ILE A 511 2.99 18.17 -9.90
N GLN A 512 2.51 18.16 -11.15
CA GLN A 512 1.12 17.85 -11.45
C GLN A 512 0.74 16.41 -11.06
N LYS A 513 1.48 15.39 -11.52
CA LYS A 513 1.27 13.98 -11.11
C LYS A 513 1.29 13.79 -9.59
N ILE A 514 2.14 14.55 -8.89
CA ILE A 514 2.26 14.58 -7.43
C ILE A 514 0.97 15.12 -6.79
N LEU A 515 0.49 16.28 -7.24
CA LEU A 515 -0.74 16.89 -6.74
C LEU A 515 -1.97 16.03 -7.02
N GLU A 516 -2.05 15.40 -8.21
CA GLU A 516 -3.10 14.45 -8.56
C GLU A 516 -3.07 13.21 -7.65
N LYS A 517 -1.89 12.62 -7.38
CA LYS A 517 -1.74 11.50 -6.43
C LYS A 517 -2.18 11.91 -5.02
N ARG A 518 -1.75 13.09 -4.56
CA ARG A 518 -2.13 13.68 -3.26
C ARG A 518 -3.65 13.89 -3.15
N GLN A 519 -4.30 14.37 -4.22
CA GLN A 519 -5.74 14.58 -4.28
C GLN A 519 -6.52 13.26 -4.33
N LYS A 520 -6.07 12.26 -5.10
CA LYS A 520 -6.64 10.90 -5.12
C LYS A 520 -6.59 10.24 -3.73
N ILE A 521 -5.47 10.38 -3.01
CA ILE A 521 -5.34 9.86 -1.63
C ILE A 521 -6.27 10.62 -0.67
N LYS A 522 -6.33 11.96 -0.74
CA LYS A 522 -7.25 12.77 0.07
C LYS A 522 -8.72 12.36 -0.15
N GLY A 523 -9.13 12.12 -1.40
CA GLY A 523 -10.46 11.61 -1.74
C GLY A 523 -10.76 10.24 -1.15
N ARG A 524 -9.83 9.28 -1.30
CA ARG A 524 -9.95 7.93 -0.70
C ARG A 524 -10.07 7.97 0.83
N LEU A 525 -9.30 8.83 1.51
CA LEU A 525 -9.39 9.02 2.96
C LEU A 525 -10.76 9.59 3.36
N LEU A 526 -11.27 10.59 2.64
CA LEU A 526 -12.58 11.18 2.90
C LEU A 526 -13.71 10.13 2.76
N LEU A 527 -13.68 9.31 1.70
CA LEU A 527 -14.61 8.20 1.49
C LEU A 527 -14.53 7.17 2.63
N LYS A 528 -13.31 6.81 3.06
CA LYS A 528 -13.10 5.84 4.16
C LYS A 528 -13.62 6.37 5.51
N VAL A 529 -13.41 7.65 5.81
CA VAL A 529 -13.96 8.30 7.02
C VAL A 529 -15.50 8.34 6.98
N ASN A 530 -16.10 8.70 5.84
CA ASN A 530 -17.55 8.66 5.67
C ASN A 530 -18.14 7.25 5.83
N LEU A 531 -17.48 6.23 5.27
CA LEU A 531 -17.90 4.83 5.40
C LEU A 531 -17.79 4.32 6.84
N LEU A 532 -16.71 4.68 7.55
CA LEU A 532 -16.56 4.36 8.98
C LEU A 532 -17.67 5.00 9.81
N ARG A 533 -18.02 6.27 9.55
CA ARG A 533 -19.16 6.96 10.20
C ARG A 533 -20.50 6.30 9.92
N LYS A 534 -20.77 5.86 8.68
CA LYS A 534 -21.99 5.11 8.35
C LYS A 534 -22.05 3.78 9.10
N LYS A 535 -20.93 3.02 9.11
CA LYS A 535 -20.83 1.74 9.84
C LYS A 535 -20.98 1.92 11.35
N SER A 536 -20.35 2.92 11.96
CA SER A 536 -20.48 3.18 13.40
C SER A 536 -21.91 3.59 13.79
N LYS A 537 -22.62 4.37 12.96
CA LYS A 537 -24.06 4.66 13.18
C LYS A 537 -24.90 3.38 13.12
N LYS A 538 -24.74 2.53 12.09
CA LYS A 538 -25.51 1.28 11.97
C LYS A 538 -25.23 0.30 13.11
N LEU A 539 -23.99 0.24 13.58
CA LEU A 539 -23.58 -0.64 14.68
C LEU A 539 -24.08 -0.12 16.05
N LEU A 540 -24.15 1.20 16.24
CA LEU A 540 -24.80 1.80 17.42
C LEU A 540 -26.31 1.58 17.45
N LEU A 541 -27.00 1.64 16.30
CA LEU A 541 -28.42 1.30 16.20
C LEU A 541 -28.63 -0.17 16.57
N LYS A 542 -28.00 -1.10 15.85
CA LYS A 542 -28.08 -2.54 16.15
C LYS A 542 -27.77 -2.90 17.60
N GLY A 543 -26.82 -2.20 18.22
CA GLY A 543 -26.48 -2.44 19.62
C GLY A 543 -27.50 -1.90 20.62
N LYS A 544 -28.21 -0.81 20.30
CA LYS A 544 -29.38 -0.37 21.06
C LYS A 544 -30.54 -1.35 20.90
N ASP A 545 -30.85 -1.72 19.66
CA ASP A 545 -31.91 -2.67 19.33
C ASP A 545 -31.70 -4.00 20.08
N PHE A 546 -30.44 -4.48 20.13
CA PHE A 546 -30.06 -5.69 20.86
C PHE A 546 -30.11 -5.55 22.39
N ILE A 547 -29.78 -4.38 22.94
CA ILE A 547 -29.97 -4.11 24.38
C ILE A 547 -31.46 -4.16 24.73
N VAL A 548 -32.32 -3.52 23.93
CA VAL A 548 -33.78 -3.56 24.10
C VAL A 548 -34.31 -5.00 24.03
N GLN A 549 -33.82 -5.82 23.09
CA GLN A 549 -34.18 -7.25 23.03
C GLN A 549 -33.73 -8.05 24.26
N ILE A 550 -32.60 -7.72 24.88
CA ILE A 550 -32.13 -8.33 26.14
C ILE A 550 -32.95 -7.85 27.34
N GLU A 551 -33.37 -6.59 27.35
CA GLU A 551 -34.19 -5.99 28.42
C GLU A 551 -35.65 -6.49 28.38
N GLN A 552 -36.21 -6.69 27.17
CA GLN A 552 -37.55 -7.24 26.97
C GLN A 552 -37.64 -8.75 27.28
N ASN A 553 -36.59 -9.52 26.99
CA ASN A 553 -36.57 -10.95 27.34
C ASN A 553 -36.23 -11.15 28.81
N LYS A 554 -37.22 -11.55 29.63
CA LYS A 554 -37.04 -12.06 31.01
C LYS A 554 -36.23 -13.38 31.12
N LYS A 555 -35.29 -13.65 30.20
CA LYS A 555 -34.48 -14.87 30.10
C LYS A 555 -32.97 -14.58 29.96
N LYS A 556 -32.37 -13.86 30.92
CA LYS A 556 -30.90 -13.79 31.06
C LYS A 556 -30.24 -15.18 31.15
N ALA A 557 -30.98 -16.18 31.63
CA ALA A 557 -30.53 -17.57 31.72
C ALA A 557 -30.49 -18.33 30.37
N SER A 558 -31.45 -18.13 29.46
CA SER A 558 -31.56 -19.01 28.28
C SER A 558 -30.43 -18.79 27.27
N PHE A 559 -30.00 -17.54 27.04
CA PHE A 559 -28.90 -17.25 26.10
C PHE A 559 -27.60 -17.98 26.48
N ILE A 560 -27.30 -18.08 27.78
CA ILE A 560 -26.11 -18.80 28.27
C ILE A 560 -26.29 -20.30 28.04
N GLN A 561 -27.46 -20.85 28.38
CA GLN A 561 -27.80 -22.27 28.18
C GLN A 561 -27.75 -22.64 26.68
N GLU A 562 -28.37 -21.86 25.80
CA GLU A 562 -28.34 -22.02 24.34
C GLU A 562 -26.91 -21.96 23.77
N SER A 563 -26.05 -21.06 24.29
CA SER A 563 -24.65 -21.02 23.88
C SER A 563 -23.89 -22.29 24.29
N GLN A 564 -24.17 -22.84 25.48
CA GLN A 564 -23.53 -24.05 25.99
C GLN A 564 -24.03 -25.31 25.26
N THR A 565 -25.32 -25.42 24.96
CA THR A 565 -25.86 -26.55 24.18
C THR A 565 -25.29 -26.57 22.76
N LEU A 566 -25.19 -25.42 22.08
CA LEU A 566 -24.55 -25.32 20.76
C LEU A 566 -23.05 -25.67 20.78
N ILE A 567 -22.34 -25.37 21.87
CA ILE A 567 -20.94 -25.77 22.06
C ILE A 567 -20.83 -27.30 22.27
N ARG A 568 -21.70 -27.90 23.10
CA ARG A 568 -21.76 -29.36 23.31
C ARG A 568 -22.14 -30.12 22.03
N GLN A 569 -23.11 -29.63 21.27
CA GLN A 569 -23.47 -30.21 19.96
C GLN A 569 -22.30 -30.14 18.98
N LYS A 570 -21.55 -29.02 18.95
CA LYS A 570 -20.36 -28.88 18.11
C LYS A 570 -19.25 -29.85 18.52
N SER A 571 -18.95 -30.04 19.80
CA SER A 571 -17.91 -30.98 20.23
C SER A 571 -18.29 -32.42 19.88
N MET A 572 -19.53 -32.84 20.18
CA MET A 572 -20.02 -34.18 19.81
C MET A 572 -19.93 -34.44 18.30
N LEU A 573 -20.30 -33.46 17.47
CA LEU A 573 -20.23 -33.58 16.01
C LEU A 573 -18.77 -33.66 15.52
N LEU A 574 -17.83 -32.93 16.12
CA LEU A 574 -16.41 -33.01 15.77
C LEU A 574 -15.83 -34.40 16.09
N THR A 575 -16.13 -34.97 17.26
CA THR A 575 -15.68 -36.33 17.63
C THR A 575 -16.26 -37.38 16.68
N LYS A 576 -17.54 -37.29 16.34
CA LYS A 576 -18.18 -38.18 15.34
C LYS A 576 -17.47 -38.07 13.98
N ASN A 577 -17.23 -36.86 13.49
CA ASN A 577 -16.56 -36.65 12.19
C ASN A 577 -15.12 -37.15 12.18
N GLN A 578 -14.38 -37.09 13.29
CA GLN A 578 -13.02 -37.65 13.39
C GLN A 578 -13.03 -39.18 13.19
N CYS A 579 -13.95 -39.89 13.84
CA CYS A 579 -14.13 -41.33 13.65
C CYS A 579 -14.49 -41.69 12.19
N PHE A 580 -15.38 -40.92 11.55
CA PHE A 580 -15.69 -41.13 10.13
C PHE A 580 -14.48 -40.92 9.20
N ILE A 581 -13.61 -39.94 9.48
CA ILE A 581 -12.38 -39.69 8.70
C ILE A 581 -11.38 -40.84 8.87
N GLN A 582 -11.20 -41.35 10.09
CA GLN A 582 -10.35 -42.52 10.36
C GLN A 582 -10.82 -43.73 9.54
N LYS A 583 -12.10 -44.11 9.67
CA LYS A 583 -12.69 -45.23 8.93
C LYS A 583 -12.61 -45.05 7.41
N TYR A 584 -12.79 -43.84 6.89
CA TYR A 584 -12.60 -43.55 5.46
C TYR A 584 -11.14 -43.78 5.01
N SER A 585 -10.16 -43.36 5.83
CA SER A 585 -8.73 -43.55 5.49
C SER A 585 -8.31 -45.02 5.43
N GLU A 586 -8.85 -45.87 6.32
CA GLU A 586 -8.64 -47.32 6.31
C GLU A 586 -9.21 -47.98 5.05
N LEU A 587 -10.42 -47.60 4.66
CA LEU A 587 -11.07 -48.09 3.43
C LEU A 587 -10.27 -47.67 2.18
N MET A 588 -9.75 -46.43 2.15
CA MET A 588 -8.91 -45.95 1.04
C MET A 588 -7.63 -46.79 0.87
N LEU A 589 -6.97 -47.16 1.97
CA LEU A 589 -5.81 -48.05 1.93
C LEU A 589 -6.19 -49.46 1.44
N LYS A 590 -7.35 -50.00 1.85
CA LYS A 590 -7.87 -51.29 1.35
C LYS A 590 -8.16 -51.24 -0.16
N GLN A 591 -8.80 -50.18 -0.66
CA GLN A 591 -9.06 -50.00 -2.10
C GLN A 591 -7.76 -49.90 -2.92
N GLN A 592 -6.76 -49.15 -2.45
CA GLN A 592 -5.46 -49.06 -3.12
C GLN A 592 -4.74 -50.41 -3.20
N LYS A 593 -4.83 -51.25 -2.15
CA LYS A 593 -4.30 -52.62 -2.17
C LYS A 593 -4.99 -53.48 -3.24
N ILE A 594 -6.33 -53.44 -3.31
CA ILE A 594 -7.11 -54.18 -4.31
C ILE A 594 -6.76 -53.73 -5.75
N ARG A 595 -6.71 -52.42 -6.01
CA ARG A 595 -6.33 -51.88 -7.33
C ARG A 595 -4.93 -52.30 -7.79
N LYS A 596 -3.95 -52.31 -6.87
CA LYS A 596 -2.60 -52.81 -7.17
C LYS A 596 -2.60 -54.30 -7.52
N GLN A 597 -3.44 -55.11 -6.86
CA GLN A 597 -3.59 -56.53 -7.20
C GLN A 597 -4.23 -56.73 -8.57
N ILE A 598 -5.29 -55.98 -8.90
CA ILE A 598 -5.95 -56.02 -10.22
C ILE A 598 -4.95 -55.67 -11.34
N LEU A 599 -4.23 -54.55 -11.21
CA LEU A 599 -3.27 -54.09 -12.23
C LEU A 599 -2.09 -55.07 -12.42
N LEU A 600 -1.68 -55.78 -11.37
CA LEU A 600 -0.65 -56.83 -11.47
C LEU A 600 -1.18 -58.08 -12.18
N LEU A 601 -2.42 -58.50 -11.90
CA LEU A 601 -3.09 -59.61 -12.57
C LEU A 601 -3.35 -59.30 -14.05
N GLU A 602 -3.79 -58.08 -14.39
CA GLU A 602 -4.00 -57.64 -15.79
C GLU A 602 -2.70 -57.66 -16.59
N ARG A 603 -1.57 -57.22 -16.01
CA ARG A 603 -0.25 -57.31 -16.66
C ARG A 603 0.16 -58.76 -16.94
N LYS A 604 0.00 -59.66 -15.96
CA LYS A 604 0.29 -61.09 -16.14
C LYS A 604 -0.59 -61.71 -17.21
N GLY A 605 -1.91 -61.48 -17.14
CA GLY A 605 -2.88 -61.97 -18.12
C GLY A 605 -2.59 -61.51 -19.54
N ASN A 606 -2.28 -60.22 -19.74
CA ASN A 606 -1.93 -59.68 -21.06
C ASN A 606 -0.63 -60.30 -21.62
N GLY A 607 0.38 -60.53 -20.78
CA GLY A 607 1.61 -61.22 -21.18
C GLY A 607 1.34 -62.66 -21.64
N TRP A 608 0.52 -63.42 -20.89
CA TRP A 608 0.13 -64.78 -21.26
C TRP A 608 -0.76 -64.82 -22.52
N ILE A 609 -1.65 -63.84 -22.73
CA ILE A 609 -2.43 -63.71 -23.96
C ILE A 609 -1.52 -63.51 -25.17
N ALA A 610 -0.51 -62.64 -25.07
CA ALA A 610 0.47 -62.44 -26.14
C ALA A 610 1.27 -63.71 -26.44
N GLN A 611 1.76 -64.41 -25.40
CA GLN A 611 2.44 -65.71 -25.56
C GLN A 611 1.53 -66.77 -26.21
N LYS A 612 0.26 -66.84 -25.82
CA LYS A 612 -0.74 -67.75 -26.42
C LYS A 612 -1.00 -67.42 -27.90
N GLN A 613 -1.02 -66.15 -28.28
CA GLN A 613 -1.13 -65.74 -29.69
C GLN A 613 0.10 -66.13 -30.53
N ILE A 614 1.31 -65.91 -29.99
CA ILE A 614 2.57 -66.32 -30.64
C ILE A 614 2.60 -67.85 -30.84
N LEU A 615 2.27 -68.62 -29.81
CA LEU A 615 2.18 -70.09 -29.91
C LEU A 615 1.12 -70.54 -30.93
N LYS A 616 -0.05 -69.89 -30.99
CA LYS A 616 -1.08 -70.19 -32.00
C LYS A 616 -0.54 -70.01 -33.42
N ALA A 617 0.18 -68.92 -33.68
CA ALA A 617 0.81 -68.66 -34.98
C ALA A 617 1.89 -69.71 -35.33
N GLN A 618 2.74 -70.08 -34.37
CA GLN A 618 3.76 -71.12 -34.56
C GLN A 618 3.15 -72.51 -34.81
N ILE A 619 2.07 -72.86 -34.10
CA ILE A 619 1.34 -74.12 -34.31
C ILE A 619 0.75 -74.17 -35.72
N LEU A 620 0.14 -73.07 -36.19
CA LEU A 620 -0.40 -72.98 -37.55
C LEU A 620 0.69 -73.11 -38.63
N LEU A 621 1.84 -72.44 -38.44
CA LEU A 621 2.97 -72.54 -39.36
C LEU A 621 3.53 -73.97 -39.43
N ASN A 622 3.72 -74.63 -38.28
CA ASN A 622 4.21 -76.00 -38.23
C ASN A 622 3.20 -77.00 -38.79
N GLN A 623 1.88 -76.76 -38.67
CA GLN A 623 0.85 -77.57 -39.31
C GLN A 623 0.91 -77.48 -40.84
N LYS A 624 1.05 -76.27 -41.40
CA LYS A 624 1.24 -76.08 -42.85
C LYS A 624 2.47 -76.82 -43.35
N LYS A 625 3.62 -76.65 -42.69
CA LYS A 625 4.85 -77.40 -43.02
C LYS A 625 4.61 -78.92 -42.99
N LEU A 626 3.98 -79.44 -41.93
CA LEU A 626 3.70 -80.88 -41.83
C LEU A 626 2.80 -81.39 -42.97
N GLN A 627 1.82 -80.60 -43.43
CA GLN A 627 0.99 -80.93 -44.60
C GLN A 627 1.82 -80.96 -45.90
N GLU A 628 2.70 -79.98 -46.11
CA GLU A 628 3.58 -79.94 -47.30
C GLU A 628 4.56 -81.12 -47.33
N PHE A 629 5.20 -81.44 -46.21
CA PHE A 629 6.07 -82.63 -46.11
C PHE A 629 5.28 -83.94 -46.28
N ARG A 630 4.04 -84.03 -45.78
CA ARG A 630 3.18 -85.21 -46.00
C ARG A 630 2.82 -85.39 -47.47
N GLN A 631 2.50 -84.32 -48.19
CA GLN A 631 2.24 -84.37 -49.63
C GLN A 631 3.47 -84.82 -50.41
N LEU A 632 4.64 -84.24 -50.12
CA LEU A 632 5.91 -84.62 -50.73
C LEU A 632 6.29 -86.08 -50.43
N PHE A 633 6.04 -86.56 -49.20
CA PHE A 633 6.26 -87.96 -48.82
C PHE A 633 5.37 -88.93 -49.60
N LEU A 634 4.08 -88.62 -49.77
CA LEU A 634 3.15 -89.44 -50.55
C LEU A 634 3.57 -89.53 -52.02
N ILE A 635 3.93 -88.41 -52.66
CA ILE A 635 4.47 -88.41 -54.04
C ILE A 635 5.72 -89.30 -54.12
N GLY A 636 6.60 -89.21 -53.12
CA GLY A 636 7.76 -90.07 -52.98
C GLY A 636 7.44 -91.56 -52.84
N GLN A 637 6.38 -91.90 -52.10
CA GLN A 637 5.94 -93.29 -51.92
C GLN A 637 5.35 -93.87 -53.20
N GLU A 638 4.55 -93.11 -53.95
CA GLU A 638 4.04 -93.56 -55.25
C GLU A 638 5.19 -93.75 -56.26
N LEU A 639 6.18 -92.83 -56.30
CA LEU A 639 7.39 -93.02 -57.10
C LEU A 639 8.16 -94.31 -56.71
N MET A 640 8.31 -94.58 -55.41
CA MET A 640 8.93 -95.82 -54.92
C MET A 640 8.12 -97.08 -55.26
N LYS A 641 6.78 -97.02 -55.21
CA LYS A 641 5.91 -98.13 -55.64
C LYS A 641 6.10 -98.41 -57.11
N VAL A 642 6.06 -97.39 -57.96
CA VAL A 642 6.28 -97.52 -59.41
C VAL A 642 7.68 -98.09 -59.68
N GLN A 643 8.73 -97.60 -59.02
CA GLN A 643 10.07 -98.19 -59.17
C GLN A 643 10.10 -99.68 -58.80
N LYS A 644 9.44 -100.10 -57.71
CA LYS A 644 9.38 -101.50 -57.29
C LYS A 644 8.55 -102.39 -58.21
N THR A 645 7.36 -101.97 -58.63
CA THR A 645 6.52 -102.76 -59.55
C THR A 645 7.20 -102.90 -60.91
N THR A 646 7.94 -101.88 -61.37
CA THR A 646 8.71 -101.98 -62.62
C THR A 646 9.88 -102.97 -62.52
N GLN A 647 10.59 -103.00 -61.39
CA GLN A 647 11.61 -104.02 -61.11
C GLN A 647 11.02 -105.43 -61.04
N GLN A 648 9.87 -105.61 -60.37
CA GLN A 648 9.19 -106.90 -60.26
C GLN A 648 8.67 -107.42 -61.61
N ASN A 649 8.26 -106.52 -62.51
CA ASN A 649 7.84 -106.86 -63.88
C ASN A 649 9.03 -107.05 -64.85
N GLY A 650 10.26 -107.19 -64.36
CA GLY A 650 11.45 -107.40 -65.19
C GLY A 650 11.88 -106.21 -66.05
N LYS A 651 11.36 -105.00 -65.76
CA LYS A 651 11.66 -103.78 -66.51
C LYS A 651 12.75 -102.95 -65.83
N THR A 652 13.68 -102.41 -66.62
CA THR A 652 14.77 -101.58 -66.11
C THR A 652 14.37 -100.10 -66.07
N VAL A 653 14.70 -99.42 -64.97
CA VAL A 653 14.40 -98.00 -64.76
C VAL A 653 15.62 -97.16 -65.16
N TRP A 654 15.48 -96.31 -66.17
CA TRP A 654 16.56 -95.44 -66.66
C TRP A 654 16.36 -93.99 -66.23
N ALA A 655 17.41 -93.39 -65.66
CA ALA A 655 17.38 -92.06 -65.05
C ALA A 655 18.07 -91.00 -65.93
N LEU A 656 17.29 -90.28 -66.74
CA LEU A 656 17.79 -89.27 -67.69
C LEU A 656 17.92 -87.87 -67.05
N SER A 657 18.81 -87.04 -67.60
CA SER A 657 18.89 -85.61 -67.25
C SER A 657 17.68 -84.86 -67.81
N TYR A 658 17.25 -83.80 -67.13
CA TYR A 658 16.04 -83.04 -67.49
C TYR A 658 16.03 -82.61 -68.96
N GLY A 659 17.11 -81.98 -69.43
CA GLY A 659 17.25 -81.54 -70.83
C GLY A 659 17.47 -82.63 -71.89
N LYS A 660 17.63 -83.91 -71.50
CA LYS A 660 17.52 -85.05 -72.43
C LYS A 660 16.08 -85.59 -72.44
N LEU A 661 15.46 -85.72 -71.26
CA LEU A 661 14.08 -86.18 -71.12
C LEU A 661 13.10 -85.27 -71.90
N THR A 662 13.25 -83.94 -71.78
CA THR A 662 12.41 -82.96 -72.50
C THR A 662 12.66 -82.87 -74.01
N LYS A 663 13.69 -83.56 -74.54
CA LYS A 663 13.93 -83.69 -75.99
C LYS A 663 13.36 -84.98 -76.56
N MET A 664 13.09 -85.99 -75.72
CA MET A 664 12.45 -87.25 -76.11
C MET A 664 10.93 -87.18 -75.97
N THR A 665 10.39 -86.35 -75.06
CA THR A 665 8.95 -86.06 -74.93
C THR A 665 8.29 -85.53 -76.21
N SER A 666 9.06 -84.96 -77.13
CA SER A 666 8.54 -84.36 -78.37
C SER A 666 8.51 -85.32 -79.57
N SER A 667 8.89 -86.59 -79.43
CA SER A 667 9.09 -87.48 -80.59
C SER A 667 8.72 -88.96 -80.42
N LEU A 668 8.11 -89.38 -79.31
CA LEU A 668 7.68 -90.77 -79.06
C LEU A 668 6.40 -90.82 -78.21
N ASP A 669 5.56 -91.85 -78.41
CA ASP A 669 4.33 -92.08 -77.64
C ASP A 669 4.60 -92.20 -76.13
N GLU A 670 3.80 -91.51 -75.32
CA GLU A 670 4.11 -91.23 -73.90
C GLU A 670 4.00 -92.43 -72.93
N HIS A 671 3.69 -93.64 -73.41
CA HIS A 671 3.23 -94.76 -72.58
C HIS A 671 4.26 -95.38 -71.60
N TRP A 672 5.54 -94.99 -71.64
CA TRP A 672 6.60 -95.59 -70.81
C TRP A 672 7.43 -94.58 -70.00
N MET A 673 6.95 -93.34 -69.85
CA MET A 673 7.70 -92.24 -69.21
C MET A 673 6.90 -91.57 -68.09
N ILE A 674 7.56 -91.26 -66.98
CA ILE A 674 6.96 -90.55 -65.85
C ILE A 674 7.18 -89.04 -66.03
N PRO A 675 6.13 -88.23 -66.26
CA PRO A 675 6.29 -86.79 -66.45
C PRO A 675 6.76 -86.11 -65.16
N ASN A 676 7.54 -85.04 -65.30
CA ASN A 676 7.95 -84.24 -64.14
C ASN A 676 6.76 -83.44 -63.57
N PRO A 677 6.65 -83.32 -62.23
CA PRO A 677 5.62 -82.49 -61.62
C PRO A 677 5.83 -81.01 -61.93
N SER A 678 4.79 -80.19 -61.68
CA SER A 678 4.83 -78.75 -61.94
C SER A 678 6.03 -78.06 -61.28
N THR A 679 6.52 -76.97 -61.89
CA THR A 679 7.71 -76.23 -61.43
C THR A 679 7.63 -75.80 -59.96
N ALA A 680 6.42 -75.52 -59.44
CA ALA A 680 6.20 -75.22 -58.03
C ALA A 680 6.47 -76.43 -57.11
N VAL A 681 6.04 -77.63 -57.49
CA VAL A 681 6.31 -78.87 -56.73
C VAL A 681 7.78 -79.27 -56.88
N LEU A 682 8.35 -79.13 -58.08
CA LEU A 682 9.76 -79.41 -58.35
C LEU A 682 10.69 -78.51 -57.50
N ASN A 683 10.39 -77.20 -57.44
CA ASN A 683 11.12 -76.26 -56.59
C ASN A 683 10.96 -76.58 -55.10
N LYS A 684 9.78 -77.03 -54.65
CA LYS A 684 9.60 -77.52 -53.27
C LYS A 684 10.42 -78.78 -52.99
N MET A 685 10.47 -79.74 -53.91
CA MET A 685 11.33 -80.93 -53.79
C MET A 685 12.81 -80.55 -53.69
N ILE A 686 13.29 -79.63 -54.53
CA ILE A 686 14.68 -79.14 -54.48
C ILE A 686 14.95 -78.44 -53.14
N GLN A 687 14.06 -77.55 -52.70
CA GLN A 687 14.18 -76.87 -51.41
C GLN A 687 14.18 -77.83 -50.23
N THR A 688 13.38 -78.90 -50.24
CA THR A 688 13.42 -79.90 -49.17
C THR A 688 14.69 -80.74 -49.20
N MET A 689 15.18 -81.13 -50.38
CA MET A 689 16.46 -81.83 -50.55
C MET A 689 17.69 -80.99 -50.16
N GLN A 690 17.57 -79.66 -50.15
CA GLN A 690 18.60 -78.73 -49.69
C GLN A 690 18.63 -78.54 -48.16
N LEU A 691 17.67 -79.08 -47.41
CA LEU A 691 17.64 -78.92 -45.95
C LEU A 691 18.72 -79.77 -45.27
N SER A 692 19.63 -79.12 -44.54
CA SER A 692 20.61 -79.79 -43.71
C SER A 692 20.02 -80.22 -42.35
N PHE A 693 20.59 -81.24 -41.71
CA PHE A 693 20.23 -81.57 -40.32
C PHE A 693 20.57 -80.44 -39.33
N SER A 694 21.54 -79.58 -39.66
CA SER A 694 21.93 -78.41 -38.88
C SER A 694 20.88 -77.29 -38.86
N ASP A 695 20.06 -77.16 -39.91
CA ASP A 695 18.99 -76.14 -39.97
C ASP A 695 17.77 -76.50 -39.11
N LEU A 696 17.72 -77.70 -38.53
CA LEU A 696 16.60 -78.13 -37.68
C LEU A 696 16.65 -77.58 -36.26
N SER A 697 17.84 -77.28 -35.71
CA SER A 697 18.03 -76.86 -34.31
C SER A 697 18.05 -75.33 -34.13
N SER A 698 18.44 -74.57 -35.15
CA SER A 698 18.61 -73.11 -35.10
C SER A 698 17.30 -72.30 -35.08
N LEU A 699 16.14 -72.96 -35.17
CA LEU A 699 14.80 -72.34 -35.10
C LEU A 699 14.17 -72.39 -33.69
N ASP A 700 14.93 -72.78 -32.67
CA ASP A 700 14.51 -72.75 -31.28
C ASP A 700 14.88 -71.41 -30.59
N PHE A 701 13.84 -70.61 -30.35
CA PHE A 701 13.71 -69.68 -29.22
C PHE A 701 14.76 -68.55 -29.02
N THR A 702 14.52 -67.39 -29.66
CA THR A 702 14.87 -66.08 -29.07
C THR A 702 13.62 -65.27 -28.75
N VAL A 703 13.25 -65.18 -27.46
CA VAL A 703 12.24 -64.24 -26.98
C VAL A 703 12.93 -62.90 -26.72
N GLN A 704 12.77 -61.95 -27.65
CA GLN A 704 13.04 -60.55 -27.33
C GLN A 704 11.94 -60.04 -26.38
N PRO A 705 12.28 -59.46 -25.21
CA PRO A 705 11.30 -58.80 -24.37
C PRO A 705 10.82 -57.51 -25.06
N LEU A 706 9.51 -57.44 -25.33
CA LEU A 706 8.89 -56.24 -25.90
C LEU A 706 9.02 -55.06 -24.93
N GLY A 707 10.00 -54.20 -25.22
CA GLY A 707 10.16 -52.90 -24.59
C GLY A 707 8.95 -52.00 -24.86
N VAL A 708 8.57 -51.23 -23.84
CA VAL A 708 7.45 -50.29 -23.91
C VAL A 708 7.81 -49.06 -24.75
N THR A 709 7.13 -48.86 -25.88
CA THR A 709 6.76 -47.52 -26.40
C THR A 709 5.63 -47.64 -27.41
N GLY A 710 4.84 -46.57 -27.57
CA GLY A 710 3.53 -46.63 -28.23
C GLY A 710 3.52 -46.25 -29.70
N VAL A 711 2.47 -46.71 -30.38
CA VAL A 711 1.71 -46.07 -31.48
C VAL A 711 2.53 -45.19 -32.44
N ASN A 712 2.70 -45.69 -33.67
CA ASN A 712 2.24 -44.91 -34.81
C ASN A 712 1.70 -45.83 -35.92
N VAL A 713 0.61 -45.39 -36.56
CA VAL A 713 -0.02 -46.07 -37.70
C VAL A 713 0.42 -45.34 -38.96
N ASN A 714 0.77 -46.09 -40.04
CA ASN A 714 0.56 -45.69 -41.43
C ASN A 714 1.02 -46.76 -42.45
N GLY A 715 0.12 -47.11 -43.39
CA GLY A 715 0.43 -47.24 -44.83
C GLY A 715 1.25 -48.42 -45.37
N SER A 716 0.55 -49.50 -45.75
CA SER A 716 0.53 -50.12 -47.11
C SER A 716 1.82 -50.71 -47.78
N PRO A 717 1.67 -51.58 -48.80
CA PRO A 717 2.71 -52.57 -49.16
C PRO A 717 3.44 -52.31 -50.49
N SER A 718 4.65 -52.88 -50.65
CA SER A 718 5.29 -53.05 -51.98
C SER A 718 6.38 -54.14 -52.01
N SER A 719 6.25 -55.04 -52.98
CA SER A 719 7.29 -55.76 -53.74
C SER A 719 8.62 -56.16 -53.06
N LEU A 720 8.85 -57.48 -52.96
CA LEU A 720 10.20 -58.05 -53.03
C LEU A 720 10.48 -58.49 -54.48
N SER A 721 11.51 -57.94 -55.10
CA SER A 721 12.02 -58.38 -56.39
C SER A 721 12.80 -59.69 -56.28
N LYS A 722 12.80 -60.48 -57.36
CA LYS A 722 13.70 -61.63 -57.52
C LYS A 722 15.09 -61.13 -57.90
N GLU A 723 16.13 -61.77 -57.39
CA GLU A 723 17.38 -61.93 -58.14
C GLU A 723 17.75 -63.41 -58.21
N THR A 724 17.88 -63.91 -59.44
CA THR A 724 18.41 -65.21 -59.79
C THR A 724 19.93 -65.14 -59.87
N LYS A 725 20.63 -66.12 -59.30
CA LYS A 725 22.03 -66.39 -59.65
C LYS A 725 22.14 -67.73 -60.34
N GLU A 726 22.47 -67.69 -61.62
CA GLU A 726 23.01 -68.82 -62.36
C GLU A 726 24.44 -69.11 -61.88
N MET A 727 24.87 -70.36 -62.01
CA MET A 727 26.27 -70.75 -61.97
C MET A 727 26.44 -71.97 -62.89
N ASN A 728 27.32 -71.84 -63.89
CA ASN A 728 27.50 -72.80 -64.96
C ASN A 728 28.21 -74.08 -64.49
N GLY A 729 27.74 -75.23 -64.97
CA GLY A 729 28.42 -76.52 -64.82
C GLY A 729 28.92 -77.03 -66.16
N SER A 730 30.24 -76.95 -66.37
CA SER A 730 30.91 -77.49 -67.56
C SER A 730 30.75 -79.02 -67.64
N ASN A 731 30.38 -79.54 -68.82
CA ASN A 731 30.38 -80.97 -69.11
C ASN A 731 31.49 -81.28 -70.12
N ARG A 732 32.54 -81.98 -69.67
CA ARG A 732 33.52 -82.63 -70.56
C ARG A 732 33.10 -84.09 -70.75
N ALA A 733 32.47 -84.40 -71.88
CA ALA A 733 32.20 -85.77 -72.28
C ALA A 733 33.28 -86.24 -73.26
N LYS A 734 33.91 -87.39 -72.98
CA LYS A 734 34.56 -88.19 -74.03
C LYS A 734 33.48 -88.97 -74.78
N SER A 735 33.66 -89.12 -76.08
CA SER A 735 32.84 -89.98 -76.93
C SER A 735 33.16 -91.46 -76.71
N GLU A 736 32.13 -92.31 -76.77
CA GLU A 736 32.25 -93.66 -77.30
C GLU A 736 31.16 -93.86 -78.34
N THR A 737 31.56 -94.34 -79.51
CA THR A 737 30.70 -94.63 -80.67
C THR A 737 30.40 -96.12 -80.72
N THR A 738 29.11 -96.47 -80.84
CA THR A 738 28.57 -97.70 -81.48
C THR A 738 29.02 -99.07 -80.93
N SER A 739 28.21 -100.13 -80.97
CA SER A 739 27.09 -100.46 -81.85
C SER A 739 25.94 -101.19 -81.13
N ALA A 740 24.81 -101.34 -81.82
CA ALA A 740 23.55 -101.84 -81.27
C ALA A 740 23.42 -103.37 -81.23
N SER A 741 22.49 -103.84 -80.40
CA SER A 741 21.44 -104.76 -80.86
C SER A 741 20.14 -104.49 -80.08
N THR A 742 19.00 -104.61 -80.76
CA THR A 742 17.69 -104.10 -80.31
C THR A 742 16.84 -105.16 -79.61
N ASN A 743 16.26 -104.81 -78.46
CA ASN A 743 15.09 -105.52 -77.91
C ASN A 743 14.21 -104.53 -77.10
N GLU A 744 13.39 -103.77 -77.83
CA GLU A 744 12.50 -102.75 -77.25
C GLU A 744 11.21 -103.37 -76.70
N LYS A 745 11.13 -103.50 -75.36
CA LYS A 745 9.85 -103.68 -74.61
C LYS A 745 9.92 -103.51 -73.07
N ASN A 746 11.14 -103.37 -72.49
CA ASN A 746 11.37 -103.50 -71.03
C ASN A 746 12.08 -102.31 -70.33
N THR A 747 11.92 -101.07 -70.80
CA THR A 747 12.51 -99.87 -70.18
C THR A 747 11.46 -98.84 -69.77
N ILE A 748 11.64 -98.18 -68.60
CA ILE A 748 10.81 -97.06 -68.14
C ILE A 748 11.69 -95.87 -67.77
N LEU A 749 11.30 -94.68 -68.22
CA LEU A 749 12.12 -93.46 -68.13
C LEU A 749 11.65 -92.54 -66.99
N LEU A 750 12.59 -92.14 -66.14
CA LEU A 750 12.39 -91.22 -65.02
C LEU A 750 13.45 -90.11 -65.03
N SER A 751 13.15 -88.95 -64.47
CA SER A 751 14.16 -87.89 -64.32
C SER A 751 15.14 -88.21 -63.18
N LYS A 752 16.41 -87.87 -63.38
CA LYS A 752 17.49 -88.03 -62.39
C LYS A 752 17.24 -87.27 -61.07
N LEU A 753 16.38 -86.25 -61.08
CA LEU A 753 15.95 -85.55 -59.86
C LEU A 753 14.90 -86.36 -59.08
N LEU A 754 13.85 -86.86 -59.75
CA LEU A 754 12.84 -87.71 -59.09
C LEU A 754 13.48 -89.00 -58.55
N ASN A 755 14.42 -89.59 -59.28
CA ASN A 755 15.17 -90.75 -58.81
C ASN A 755 16.12 -90.43 -57.63
N LYS A 756 16.59 -89.18 -57.47
CA LYS A 756 17.33 -88.75 -56.27
C LYS A 756 16.41 -88.43 -55.10
N PHE A 757 15.21 -87.95 -55.38
CA PHE A 757 14.20 -87.62 -54.37
C PHE A 757 13.72 -88.86 -53.60
N THR A 758 13.67 -90.04 -54.24
CA THR A 758 13.28 -91.28 -53.57
C THR A 758 14.22 -91.68 -52.42
N PHE A 759 15.54 -91.48 -52.58
CA PHE A 759 16.51 -91.69 -51.50
C PHE A 759 16.36 -90.71 -50.32
N PHE A 760 15.61 -89.61 -50.49
CA PHE A 760 15.39 -88.60 -49.45
C PHE A 760 14.15 -88.86 -48.56
N LEU A 761 13.34 -89.88 -48.88
CA LEU A 761 12.15 -90.24 -48.08
C LEU A 761 12.43 -90.54 -46.60
N PRO A 762 13.51 -91.26 -46.21
CA PRO A 762 13.81 -91.51 -44.80
C PRO A 762 14.06 -90.23 -44.00
N PHE A 763 14.67 -89.21 -44.63
CA PHE A 763 14.83 -87.88 -44.04
C PHE A 763 13.47 -87.21 -43.84
N ILE A 764 12.62 -87.18 -44.88
CA ILE A 764 11.27 -86.59 -44.80
C ILE A 764 10.45 -87.25 -43.68
N TYR A 765 10.48 -88.57 -43.57
CA TYR A 765 9.79 -89.31 -42.51
C TYR A 765 10.29 -88.91 -41.11
N LYS A 766 11.61 -88.90 -40.89
CA LYS A 766 12.21 -88.49 -39.60
C LYS A 766 11.91 -87.01 -39.28
N TYR A 767 11.93 -86.13 -40.28
CA TYR A 767 11.56 -84.72 -40.16
C TYR A 767 10.09 -84.53 -39.76
N MET A 768 9.17 -85.30 -40.37
CA MET A 768 7.76 -85.29 -40.01
C MET A 768 7.52 -85.74 -38.57
N GLN A 769 8.21 -86.77 -38.08
CA GLN A 769 8.12 -87.20 -36.68
C GLN A 769 8.58 -86.08 -35.71
N ILE A 770 9.71 -85.43 -35.99
CA ILE A 770 10.19 -84.29 -35.20
C ILE A 770 9.20 -83.11 -35.25
N LEU A 771 8.56 -82.84 -36.39
CA LEU A 771 7.51 -81.82 -36.48
C LEU A 771 6.25 -82.18 -35.67
N ILE A 772 5.84 -83.45 -35.66
CA ILE A 772 4.69 -83.94 -34.89
C ILE A 772 4.96 -83.78 -33.39
N GLU A 773 6.14 -84.20 -32.91
CA GLU A 773 6.54 -84.04 -31.51
C GLU A 773 6.61 -82.54 -31.10
N ARG A 774 7.21 -81.69 -31.95
CA ARG A 774 7.23 -80.23 -31.76
C ARG A 774 5.82 -79.63 -31.72
N LEU A 775 4.89 -80.13 -32.54
CA LEU A 775 3.49 -79.71 -32.54
C LEU A 775 2.75 -80.15 -31.27
N GLN A 776 2.98 -81.37 -30.79
CA GLN A 776 2.43 -81.88 -29.53
C GLN A 776 2.92 -81.03 -28.33
N LYS A 777 4.24 -80.80 -28.22
CA LYS A 777 4.82 -79.96 -27.16
C LYS A 777 4.26 -78.53 -27.18
N LYS A 778 4.16 -77.88 -28.35
CA LYS A 778 3.58 -76.53 -28.47
C LYS A 778 2.07 -76.50 -28.19
N ARG A 779 1.31 -77.53 -28.59
CA ARG A 779 -0.11 -77.68 -28.25
C ARG A 779 -0.32 -77.83 -26.74
N ALA A 780 0.49 -78.63 -26.06
CA ALA A 780 0.44 -78.76 -24.60
C ALA A 780 0.68 -77.41 -23.90
N MET A 781 1.73 -76.68 -24.28
CA MET A 781 2.01 -75.32 -23.76
C MET A 781 0.84 -74.35 -24.01
N TYR A 782 0.19 -74.42 -25.19
CA TYR A 782 -0.97 -73.59 -25.53
C TYR A 782 -2.19 -73.90 -24.65
N MET A 783 -2.43 -75.18 -24.31
CA MET A 783 -3.52 -75.59 -23.40
C MET A 783 -3.26 -75.12 -21.98
N THR A 784 -2.04 -75.32 -21.45
CA THR A 784 -1.64 -74.84 -20.11
C THR A 784 -1.81 -73.32 -20.00
N LEU A 785 -1.39 -72.56 -21.03
CA LEU A 785 -1.61 -71.12 -21.08
C LEU A 785 -3.10 -70.74 -21.15
N SER A 786 -3.98 -71.55 -21.77
CA SER A 786 -5.42 -71.29 -21.76
C SER A 786 -5.99 -71.36 -20.34
N LYS A 787 -5.71 -72.47 -19.64
CA LYS A 787 -6.16 -72.69 -18.25
C LYS A 787 -5.68 -71.56 -17.33
N ASN A 788 -4.40 -71.22 -17.41
CA ASN A 788 -3.81 -70.13 -16.62
C ASN A 788 -4.46 -68.75 -16.90
N ILE A 789 -4.89 -68.48 -18.15
CA ILE A 789 -5.61 -67.24 -18.51
C ILE A 789 -7.04 -67.25 -17.93
N GLU A 790 -7.71 -68.40 -17.91
CA GLU A 790 -9.05 -68.57 -17.33
C GLU A 790 -9.04 -68.39 -15.81
N GLU A 791 -8.04 -68.95 -15.11
CA GLU A 791 -7.81 -68.72 -13.68
C GLU A 791 -7.59 -67.23 -13.36
N ILE A 792 -6.75 -66.52 -14.13
CA ILE A 792 -6.59 -65.06 -13.96
C ILE A 792 -7.89 -64.30 -14.21
N ARG A 793 -8.72 -64.71 -15.19
CA ARG A 793 -10.03 -64.07 -15.45
C ARG A 793 -10.96 -64.22 -14.25
N PHE A 794 -10.99 -65.40 -13.62
CA PHE A 794 -11.77 -65.63 -12.40
C PHE A 794 -11.31 -64.74 -11.23
N PHE A 795 -10.00 -64.72 -10.93
CA PHE A 795 -9.47 -63.86 -9.87
C PHE A 795 -9.69 -62.36 -10.14
N LEU A 796 -9.62 -61.92 -11.41
CA LEU A 796 -9.95 -60.55 -11.79
C LEU A 796 -11.43 -60.22 -11.56
N ALA A 797 -12.35 -61.13 -11.86
CA ALA A 797 -13.78 -60.93 -11.60
C ALA A 797 -14.07 -60.80 -10.09
N GLU A 798 -13.50 -61.68 -9.26
CA GLU A 798 -13.64 -61.66 -7.81
C GLU A 798 -13.11 -60.34 -7.20
N LYS A 799 -11.92 -59.90 -7.62
CA LYS A 799 -11.30 -58.64 -7.14
C LYS A 799 -12.07 -57.41 -7.63
N ARG A 800 -12.58 -57.41 -8.86
CA ARG A 800 -13.45 -56.33 -9.38
C ARG A 800 -14.79 -56.25 -8.65
N ASN A 801 -15.37 -57.38 -8.21
CA ASN A 801 -16.57 -57.36 -7.37
C ASN A 801 -16.28 -56.72 -5.99
N LYS A 802 -15.16 -57.10 -5.35
CA LYS A 802 -14.70 -56.47 -4.10
C LYS A 802 -14.41 -54.97 -4.27
N GLU A 803 -13.92 -54.53 -5.43
CA GLU A 803 -13.79 -53.09 -5.73
C GLU A 803 -15.15 -52.39 -5.89
N LYS A 804 -16.14 -53.00 -6.57
CA LYS A 804 -17.51 -52.47 -6.69
C LYS A 804 -18.16 -52.28 -5.31
N GLN A 805 -18.11 -53.30 -4.45
CA GLN A 805 -18.61 -53.23 -3.07
C GLN A 805 -17.93 -52.09 -2.28
N MET A 806 -16.61 -51.94 -2.41
CA MET A 806 -15.86 -50.85 -1.77
C MET A 806 -16.30 -49.48 -2.29
N SER A 807 -16.58 -49.34 -3.59
CA SER A 807 -17.06 -48.09 -4.18
C SER A 807 -18.45 -47.67 -3.66
N ALA A 808 -19.36 -48.62 -3.46
CA ALA A 808 -20.67 -48.36 -2.87
C ALA A 808 -20.58 -47.94 -1.38
N LEU A 809 -19.63 -48.50 -0.62
CA LEU A 809 -19.36 -48.04 0.75
C LEU A 809 -18.80 -46.61 0.78
N PHE A 810 -18.01 -46.21 -0.21
CA PHE A 810 -17.52 -44.83 -0.31
C PHE A 810 -18.63 -43.83 -0.62
N THR A 811 -19.51 -44.11 -1.59
CA THR A 811 -20.63 -43.18 -1.91
C THR A 811 -21.53 -42.95 -0.70
N PHE A 812 -21.88 -44.01 0.04
CA PHE A 812 -22.64 -43.92 1.29
C PHE A 812 -21.94 -43.09 2.38
N MET A 813 -20.62 -43.25 2.52
CA MET A 813 -19.81 -42.45 3.47
C MET A 813 -19.74 -40.97 3.06
N GLU A 814 -19.59 -40.67 1.76
CA GLU A 814 -19.61 -39.30 1.24
C GLU A 814 -20.96 -38.61 1.47
N GLU A 815 -22.09 -39.29 1.29
CA GLU A 815 -23.42 -38.75 1.58
C GLU A 815 -23.60 -38.42 3.06
N LYS A 816 -23.18 -39.32 3.96
CA LYS A 816 -23.19 -39.05 5.40
C LYS A 816 -22.30 -37.85 5.76
N PHE A 817 -21.13 -37.73 5.14
CA PHE A 817 -20.24 -36.59 5.37
C PHE A 817 -20.83 -35.27 4.85
N LYS A 818 -21.45 -35.26 3.67
CA LYS A 818 -22.18 -34.09 3.11
C LYS A 818 -23.31 -33.63 4.06
N LYS A 819 -24.09 -34.57 4.61
CA LYS A 819 -25.14 -34.28 5.62
C LYS A 819 -24.56 -33.71 6.92
N GLN A 820 -23.43 -34.23 7.41
CA GLN A 820 -22.75 -33.66 8.60
C GLN A 820 -22.13 -32.29 8.35
N GLN A 821 -21.65 -32.03 7.13
CA GLN A 821 -21.03 -30.78 6.73
C GLN A 821 -22.03 -29.61 6.69
N SER A 822 -23.27 -29.85 6.25
CA SER A 822 -24.33 -28.82 6.28
C SER A 822 -24.69 -28.45 7.73
N VAL A 823 -24.93 -29.44 8.60
CA VAL A 823 -25.19 -29.24 10.04
C VAL A 823 -24.05 -28.49 10.72
N LEU A 824 -22.79 -28.88 10.48
CA LEU A 824 -21.62 -28.19 11.01
C LEU A 824 -21.52 -26.74 10.51
N THR A 825 -21.99 -26.46 9.30
CA THR A 825 -22.00 -25.10 8.73
C THR A 825 -23.05 -24.23 9.42
N ILE A 826 -24.26 -24.76 9.68
CA ILE A 826 -25.32 -24.09 10.43
C ILE A 826 -24.90 -23.83 11.89
N LEU A 827 -24.27 -24.81 12.56
CA LEU A 827 -23.72 -24.60 13.90
C LEU A 827 -22.62 -23.53 13.91
N LYS A 828 -21.75 -23.51 12.89
CA LYS A 828 -20.71 -22.47 12.74
C LYS A 828 -21.27 -21.08 12.49
N THR A 829 -22.40 -20.92 11.78
CA THR A 829 -23.02 -19.59 11.58
C THR A 829 -23.69 -19.11 12.86
N LYS A 830 -24.47 -19.96 13.55
CA LYS A 830 -25.08 -19.65 14.86
C LYS A 830 -24.01 -19.21 15.89
N LEU A 831 -22.96 -20.01 16.09
CA LEU A 831 -21.85 -19.66 17.01
C LEU A 831 -21.10 -18.38 16.61
N LYS A 832 -20.97 -18.08 15.31
CA LYS A 832 -20.40 -16.80 14.85
C LYS A 832 -21.32 -15.60 15.16
N GLY A 833 -22.64 -15.79 15.10
CA GLY A 833 -23.66 -14.81 15.51
C GLY A 833 -23.49 -14.43 16.98
N LEU A 834 -23.62 -15.41 17.88
CA LEU A 834 -23.43 -15.26 19.33
C LEU A 834 -22.07 -14.60 19.67
N ALA A 835 -20.98 -15.05 19.05
CA ALA A 835 -19.67 -14.45 19.25
C ALA A 835 -19.55 -13.02 18.68
N SER A 836 -20.40 -12.63 17.73
CA SER A 836 -20.46 -11.25 17.21
C SER A 836 -21.28 -10.32 18.12
N GLU A 837 -22.36 -10.83 18.70
CA GLU A 837 -23.21 -10.16 19.70
C GLU A 837 -22.46 -9.93 21.02
N GLN A 838 -21.76 -10.94 21.54
CA GLN A 838 -20.90 -10.81 22.71
C GLN A 838 -19.79 -9.75 22.50
N ARG A 839 -19.23 -9.69 21.28
CA ARG A 839 -18.28 -8.63 20.91
C ARG A 839 -18.98 -7.27 20.81
N LEU A 840 -20.18 -7.19 20.23
CA LEU A 840 -20.97 -5.97 20.13
C LEU A 840 -21.21 -5.36 21.52
N LEU A 841 -21.73 -6.16 22.48
CA LEU A 841 -21.90 -5.74 23.88
C LEU A 841 -20.59 -5.21 24.48
N LYS A 842 -19.47 -5.91 24.31
CA LYS A 842 -18.14 -5.49 24.79
C LYS A 842 -17.61 -4.21 24.12
N PHE A 843 -18.10 -3.86 22.93
CA PHE A 843 -17.73 -2.65 22.20
C PHE A 843 -18.68 -1.47 22.41
N LEU A 844 -19.95 -1.68 22.76
CA LEU A 844 -20.94 -0.60 22.89
C LEU A 844 -20.52 0.52 23.87
N PRO A 845 -20.02 0.25 25.09
CA PRO A 845 -19.54 1.30 26.00
C PRO A 845 -18.37 2.14 25.44
N LYS A 846 -17.63 1.60 24.46
CA LYS A 846 -16.47 2.26 23.83
C LYS A 846 -16.86 3.07 22.59
N LEU A 847 -18.05 2.84 22.03
CA LEU A 847 -18.56 3.47 20.82
C LEU A 847 -19.25 4.80 21.15
N ARG A 848 -18.47 5.86 21.33
CA ARG A 848 -19.04 7.21 21.22
C ARG A 848 -19.48 7.47 19.79
N TYR A 849 -20.74 7.93 19.61
CA TYR A 849 -21.18 8.47 18.33
C TYR A 849 -20.20 9.56 17.88
N LEU A 850 -19.91 9.62 16.59
CA LEU A 850 -19.01 10.60 16.00
C LEU A 850 -19.86 11.71 15.31
N PRO A 851 -20.35 12.73 16.03
CA PRO A 851 -20.94 13.92 15.43
C PRO A 851 -19.81 14.80 14.86
N THR A 852 -19.03 14.26 13.93
CA THR A 852 -18.06 15.07 13.20
C THR A 852 -18.83 15.95 12.22
N SER A 853 -18.80 17.26 12.47
CA SER A 853 -19.13 18.23 11.42
C SER A 853 -18.25 17.94 10.19
N LYS A 854 -18.72 18.31 8.98
CA LYS A 854 -17.92 18.15 7.75
C LYS A 854 -16.51 18.78 7.92
N ALA A 855 -16.42 19.90 8.65
CA ALA A 855 -15.16 20.55 9.02
C ALA A 855 -14.18 19.63 9.79
N LYS A 856 -14.62 19.00 10.91
CA LYS A 856 -13.76 18.10 11.69
C LYS A 856 -13.27 16.89 10.86
N MET A 857 -14.07 16.40 9.91
CA MET A 857 -13.62 15.35 8.98
C MET A 857 -12.52 15.84 8.03
N TYR A 858 -12.67 17.02 7.44
CA TYR A 858 -11.63 17.60 6.58
C TYR A 858 -10.33 17.87 7.34
N GLU A 859 -10.41 18.42 8.55
CA GLU A 859 -9.28 18.66 9.44
C GLU A 859 -8.55 17.36 9.80
N THR A 860 -9.29 16.31 10.18
CA THR A 860 -8.71 14.99 10.49
C THR A 860 -8.01 14.40 9.27
N VAL A 861 -8.61 14.48 8.08
CA VAL A 861 -8.00 14.01 6.83
C VAL A 861 -6.76 14.83 6.48
N GLU A 862 -6.76 16.14 6.69
CA GLU A 862 -5.61 17.01 6.45
C GLU A 862 -4.44 16.73 7.40
N LEU A 863 -4.74 16.44 8.67
CA LEU A 863 -3.76 15.98 9.65
C LEU A 863 -3.16 14.61 9.28
N LEU A 864 -3.98 13.66 8.80
CA LEU A 864 -3.52 12.36 8.30
C LEU A 864 -2.64 12.50 7.05
N MET A 865 -3.02 13.39 6.10
CA MET A 865 -2.21 13.70 4.92
C MET A 865 -0.83 14.23 5.35
N LYS A 866 -0.80 15.22 6.26
CA LYS A 866 0.44 15.82 6.76
C LYS A 866 1.33 14.84 7.54
N LYS A 867 0.75 13.92 8.32
CA LYS A 867 1.51 12.95 9.14
C LYS A 867 2.03 11.73 8.35
N PHE A 868 1.25 11.19 7.42
CA PHE A 868 1.54 9.87 6.83
C PHE A 868 1.76 9.88 5.32
N VAL A 869 1.19 10.85 4.60
CA VAL A 869 1.22 10.88 3.14
C VAL A 869 2.32 11.80 2.66
N ASP A 870 2.34 13.04 3.13
CA ASP A 870 3.30 14.06 2.69
C ASP A 870 4.78 13.67 2.97
N PRO A 871 5.17 13.03 4.10
CA PRO A 871 6.56 12.59 4.31
C PRO A 871 6.98 11.41 3.41
N LYS A 872 6.03 10.54 3.03
CA LYS A 872 6.27 9.45 2.07
C LYS A 872 6.22 9.93 0.62
N LEU A 873 5.74 11.16 0.39
CA LEU A 873 5.78 11.89 -0.86
C LEU A 873 7.15 12.59 -1.02
N SER A 874 8.24 11.82 -0.86
CA SER A 874 9.58 12.29 -1.21
C SER A 874 9.74 12.28 -2.73
N TYR A 875 10.26 13.39 -3.27
CA TYR A 875 10.38 13.58 -4.72
C TYR A 875 11.74 14.18 -5.07
N PRO A 876 12.69 13.36 -5.52
CA PRO A 876 13.96 13.85 -6.03
C PRO A 876 13.72 14.52 -7.40
N MET A 877 13.42 15.81 -7.38
CA MET A 877 13.41 16.66 -8.59
C MET A 877 14.77 16.66 -9.30
N GLU A 878 15.82 16.17 -8.62
CA GLU A 878 17.16 15.97 -9.14
C GLU A 878 17.26 14.77 -10.10
N GLN A 879 16.47 13.71 -9.91
CA GLN A 879 16.45 12.55 -10.82
C GLN A 879 16.05 12.93 -12.26
N ILE A 880 15.36 14.06 -12.45
CA ILE A 880 15.02 14.58 -13.79
C ILE A 880 16.29 14.98 -14.56
N TYR A 881 17.29 15.53 -13.86
CA TYR A 881 18.59 15.80 -14.46
C TYR A 881 19.33 14.48 -14.78
N ASP A 882 19.34 13.56 -13.82
CA ASP A 882 20.09 12.30 -13.94
C ASP A 882 19.52 11.40 -15.05
N GLN A 883 18.19 11.38 -15.23
CA GLN A 883 17.52 10.68 -16.34
C GLN A 883 17.94 11.23 -17.70
N LYS A 884 18.07 12.56 -17.87
CA LYS A 884 18.53 13.17 -19.13
C LYS A 884 20.01 13.02 -19.40
N LEU A 885 20.79 12.71 -18.37
CA LEU A 885 22.25 12.62 -18.43
C LEU A 885 22.75 11.17 -18.35
N LYS A 886 21.84 10.19 -18.30
CA LYS A 886 22.13 8.76 -18.18
C LYS A 886 23.10 8.23 -19.23
N PHE A 887 23.04 8.75 -20.46
CA PHE A 887 23.89 8.37 -21.58
C PHE A 887 25.12 9.27 -21.77
N THR A 888 25.41 10.17 -20.82
CA THR A 888 26.58 11.07 -20.89
C THR A 888 27.65 10.65 -19.90
N SER A 889 28.93 10.81 -20.27
CA SER A 889 30.07 10.57 -19.37
C SER A 889 29.89 11.31 -18.04
N LYS A 890 30.26 10.69 -16.91
CA LYS A 890 30.04 11.22 -15.55
C LYS A 890 30.54 12.66 -15.38
N LYS A 891 31.69 13.01 -15.96
CA LYS A 891 32.26 14.37 -15.96
C LYS A 891 31.35 15.36 -16.70
N MET A 892 30.95 15.04 -17.94
CA MET A 892 30.02 15.86 -18.73
C MET A 892 28.63 15.97 -18.09
N ALA A 893 28.15 14.89 -17.47
CA ALA A 893 26.88 14.86 -16.73
C ALA A 893 26.91 15.87 -15.57
N ALA A 894 27.96 15.86 -14.75
CA ALA A 894 28.12 16.81 -13.65
C ALA A 894 28.12 18.27 -14.14
N THR A 895 28.92 18.60 -15.17
CA THR A 895 28.97 19.96 -15.73
C THR A 895 27.63 20.39 -16.33
N ARG A 896 26.93 19.51 -17.06
CA ARG A 896 25.60 19.81 -17.62
C ARG A 896 24.54 19.98 -16.52
N LYS A 897 24.56 19.15 -15.47
CA LYS A 897 23.67 19.25 -14.29
C LYS A 897 23.88 20.58 -13.56
N GLN A 898 25.13 20.96 -13.28
CA GLN A 898 25.47 22.25 -12.68
C GLN A 898 25.03 23.44 -13.57
N LYS A 899 25.29 23.39 -14.88
CA LYS A 899 24.85 24.44 -15.83
C LYS A 899 23.33 24.60 -15.81
N TRP A 900 22.57 23.51 -15.84
CA TRP A 900 21.11 23.55 -15.78
C TRP A 900 20.57 24.03 -14.43
N GLN A 901 21.17 23.60 -13.30
CA GLN A 901 20.81 24.10 -11.97
C GLN A 901 21.09 25.61 -11.83
N ARG A 902 22.21 26.09 -12.38
CA ARG A 902 22.56 27.52 -12.44
C ARG A 902 21.54 28.32 -13.26
N LEU A 903 21.15 27.82 -14.43
CA LEU A 903 20.07 28.41 -15.24
C LEU A 903 18.72 28.39 -14.51
N GLU A 904 18.42 27.35 -13.72
CA GLU A 904 17.16 27.28 -12.93
C GLU A 904 17.12 28.35 -11.85
N LYS A 905 18.22 28.45 -11.09
CA LYS A 905 18.41 29.38 -9.99
C LYS A 905 18.20 30.83 -10.44
N TYR A 906 18.65 31.21 -11.63
CA TYR A 906 18.56 32.59 -12.13
C TYR A 906 17.32 32.86 -13.00
N PHE A 907 16.94 31.95 -13.90
CA PHE A 907 15.89 32.21 -14.88
C PHE A 907 14.53 31.57 -14.57
N GLY A 908 14.44 30.67 -13.59
CA GLY A 908 13.22 29.94 -13.25
C GLY A 908 11.96 30.83 -13.13
N GLY A 909 12.08 31.94 -12.39
CA GLY A 909 10.98 32.88 -12.13
C GLY A 909 10.59 33.80 -13.30
N VAL A 910 11.42 33.92 -14.35
CA VAL A 910 11.15 34.72 -15.56
C VAL A 910 10.85 33.88 -16.81
N THR A 911 10.96 32.55 -16.74
CA THR A 911 10.76 31.65 -17.90
C THR A 911 9.45 31.84 -18.67
N LYS A 912 8.37 32.24 -17.99
CA LYS A 912 7.07 32.54 -18.62
C LYS A 912 7.05 33.86 -19.41
N MET A 913 7.95 34.80 -19.13
CA MET A 913 8.12 36.03 -19.93
C MET A 913 8.62 35.74 -21.34
N ALA A 914 9.23 34.57 -21.59
CA ALA A 914 9.76 34.21 -22.91
C ALA A 914 8.69 34.04 -24.02
N LYS A 915 7.39 34.22 -23.70
CA LYS A 915 6.29 34.33 -24.67
C LYS A 915 5.89 35.79 -24.98
N MET A 916 6.51 36.78 -24.34
CA MET A 916 6.15 38.19 -24.45
C MET A 916 7.01 38.92 -25.49
N LYS A 917 6.38 39.81 -26.28
CA LYS A 917 7.09 40.74 -27.18
C LYS A 917 7.79 41.84 -26.37
N LYS A 918 8.84 42.47 -26.92
CA LYS A 918 9.61 43.55 -26.25
C LYS A 918 8.72 44.70 -25.75
N SER A 919 7.72 45.11 -26.55
CA SER A 919 6.71 46.13 -26.21
C SER A 919 5.76 45.73 -25.07
N GLN A 920 5.58 44.43 -24.81
CA GLN A 920 4.83 43.94 -23.64
C GLN A 920 5.71 43.95 -22.38
N ILE A 921 7.02 43.79 -22.52
CA ILE A 921 7.98 43.82 -21.42
C ILE A 921 8.19 45.24 -20.88
N SER A 922 8.32 46.26 -21.75
CA SER A 922 8.34 47.67 -21.31
C SER A 922 7.03 48.08 -20.63
N ASN A 923 5.92 47.43 -20.99
CA ASN A 923 4.62 47.63 -20.35
C ASN A 923 4.46 46.97 -18.96
N ASN A 924 5.45 46.21 -18.49
CA ASN A 924 5.47 45.62 -17.15
C ASN A 924 5.49 46.68 -16.04
N VAL A 925 5.29 46.20 -14.82
CA VAL A 925 5.47 46.96 -13.58
C VAL A 925 6.46 46.21 -12.69
N ALA A 926 7.56 46.86 -12.32
CA ALA A 926 8.56 46.28 -11.43
C ALA A 926 8.22 46.56 -9.95
N ILE A 927 8.46 45.58 -9.08
CA ILE A 927 8.35 45.71 -7.62
C ILE A 927 9.70 45.29 -7.04
N ILE A 928 10.45 46.24 -6.46
CA ILE A 928 11.86 46.06 -6.08
C ILE A 928 12.00 46.13 -4.55
N VAL A 929 12.78 45.21 -3.98
CA VAL A 929 13.15 45.14 -2.56
C VAL A 929 14.67 44.97 -2.47
N GLY A 930 15.37 45.82 -1.71
CA GLY A 930 16.83 45.92 -1.75
C GLY A 930 17.32 46.84 -2.88
N GLN A 931 17.01 48.14 -2.84
CA GLN A 931 17.36 49.05 -3.95
C GLN A 931 18.88 49.11 -4.20
N ARG A 932 19.73 48.99 -3.17
CA ARG A 932 21.19 48.98 -3.30
C ARG A 932 21.70 47.72 -4.00
N GLU A 933 21.19 46.55 -3.60
CA GLU A 933 21.55 45.25 -4.15
C GLU A 933 21.03 45.07 -5.59
N GLU A 934 19.82 45.58 -5.87
CA GLU A 934 19.16 45.47 -7.17
C GLU A 934 19.42 46.69 -8.07
N MET A 935 20.49 47.46 -7.85
CA MET A 935 20.75 48.70 -8.60
C MET A 935 20.83 48.47 -10.12
N ASN A 936 21.31 47.31 -10.57
CA ASN A 936 21.29 46.93 -11.99
C ASN A 936 19.86 46.78 -12.53
N ALA A 937 18.95 46.18 -11.75
CA ALA A 937 17.54 46.08 -12.11
C ALA A 937 16.88 47.46 -12.18
N VAL A 938 17.19 48.36 -11.24
CA VAL A 938 16.71 49.74 -11.21
C VAL A 938 17.15 50.50 -12.48
N ARG A 939 18.44 50.42 -12.84
CA ARG A 939 18.99 51.05 -14.06
C ARG A 939 18.34 50.49 -15.33
N GLU A 940 18.21 49.17 -15.47
CA GLU A 940 17.56 48.55 -16.63
C GLU A 940 16.08 48.90 -16.73
N CYS A 941 15.33 48.92 -15.62
CA CYS A 941 13.93 49.33 -15.60
C CYS A 941 13.77 50.80 -16.01
N LYS A 942 14.65 51.70 -15.52
CA LYS A 942 14.66 53.12 -15.91
C LYS A 942 14.94 53.29 -17.41
N LYS A 943 15.95 52.60 -17.96
CA LYS A 943 16.27 52.61 -19.40
C LYS A 943 15.11 52.10 -20.29
N LEU A 944 14.25 51.23 -19.78
CA LEU A 944 13.12 50.64 -20.52
C LEU A 944 11.76 51.30 -20.21
N GLY A 945 11.73 52.38 -19.43
CA GLY A 945 10.48 53.07 -19.04
C GLY A 945 9.55 52.26 -18.12
N ILE A 946 10.04 51.16 -17.53
CA ILE A 946 9.25 50.27 -16.67
C ILE A 946 8.98 50.95 -15.34
N LYS A 947 7.71 51.11 -14.98
CA LYS A 947 7.30 51.76 -13.73
C LYS A 947 7.64 50.92 -12.50
N MET A 948 8.30 51.54 -11.53
CA MET A 948 8.90 50.89 -10.36
C MET A 948 8.16 51.21 -9.05
N PHE A 949 7.84 50.17 -8.30
CA PHE A 949 7.40 50.24 -6.90
C PHE A 949 8.51 49.71 -6.01
N THR A 950 9.15 50.56 -5.22
CA THR A 950 10.39 50.19 -4.50
C THR A 950 10.22 50.37 -3.00
N ILE A 951 10.59 49.34 -2.22
CA ILE A 951 10.79 49.49 -0.78
C ILE A 951 12.12 50.20 -0.58
N VAL A 952 12.09 51.34 0.11
CA VAL A 952 13.25 52.23 0.29
C VAL A 952 13.55 52.33 1.78
N ASP A 953 14.69 51.81 2.21
CA ASP A 953 15.22 52.03 3.54
C ASP A 953 15.96 53.39 3.61
N THR A 954 16.33 53.84 4.81
CA THR A 954 17.03 55.11 5.06
C THR A 954 18.35 55.23 4.30
N ASN A 955 18.92 54.12 3.84
CA ASN A 955 20.19 54.03 3.15
C ASN A 955 20.09 54.07 1.60
N CYS A 956 18.88 54.12 1.03
CA CYS A 956 18.66 54.16 -0.42
C CYS A 956 18.14 55.53 -0.92
N ASN A 957 18.14 55.74 -2.23
CA ASN A 957 17.74 57.01 -2.85
C ASN A 957 16.28 56.97 -3.33
N PRO A 958 15.35 57.70 -2.70
CA PRO A 958 13.95 57.71 -3.09
C PRO A 958 13.70 58.32 -4.49
N LYS A 959 14.62 59.14 -5.02
CA LYS A 959 14.49 59.72 -6.38
C LYS A 959 14.63 58.69 -7.51
N LEU A 960 15.08 57.47 -7.23
CA LEU A 960 15.29 56.42 -8.24
C LEU A 960 14.06 55.53 -8.52
N ALA A 961 12.91 55.79 -7.91
CA ALA A 961 11.69 54.98 -8.11
C ALA A 961 10.42 55.84 -8.21
N ASP A 962 9.49 55.47 -9.09
CA ASP A 962 8.23 56.22 -9.29
C ASP A 962 7.33 56.17 -8.02
N HIS A 963 7.31 55.03 -7.35
CA HIS A 963 6.40 54.74 -6.24
C HIS A 963 7.15 54.13 -5.06
N ILE A 964 7.71 54.99 -4.23
CA ILE A 964 8.44 54.61 -3.02
C ILE A 964 7.52 54.10 -1.90
N ILE A 965 8.05 53.18 -1.10
CA ILE A 965 7.48 52.74 0.18
C ILE A 965 8.62 52.84 1.21
N PRO A 966 8.71 53.95 1.97
CA PRO A 966 9.81 54.13 2.92
C PRO A 966 9.61 53.17 4.10
N ALA A 967 10.40 52.10 4.19
CA ALA A 967 10.27 51.07 5.21
C ALA A 967 11.51 50.17 5.26
N ASN A 968 11.74 49.54 6.42
CA ASN A 968 12.75 48.51 6.61
C ASN A 968 12.63 47.37 5.59
N ASP A 969 13.66 47.11 4.78
CA ASP A 969 13.70 45.98 3.84
C ASP A 969 14.58 44.80 4.31
N ASP A 970 15.33 44.97 5.40
CA ASP A 970 16.06 43.90 6.08
C ASP A 970 15.17 43.04 7.00
N SER A 971 14.10 43.64 7.56
CA SER A 971 13.12 42.91 8.36
C SER A 971 12.24 42.03 7.47
N ARG A 972 12.38 40.71 7.62
CA ARG A 972 11.51 39.71 7.00
C ARG A 972 10.02 39.94 7.29
N ASN A 973 9.67 40.44 8.47
CA ASN A 973 8.28 40.72 8.85
C ASN A 973 7.74 41.97 8.14
N SER A 974 8.56 43.00 7.97
CA SER A 974 8.24 44.22 7.22
C SER A 974 7.99 43.90 5.74
N VAL A 975 8.96 43.24 5.09
CA VAL A 975 8.85 42.83 3.68
C VAL A 975 7.64 41.90 3.46
N LYS A 976 7.39 40.95 4.39
CA LYS A 976 6.20 40.09 4.35
C LYS A 976 4.90 40.89 4.40
N TYR A 977 4.77 41.83 5.35
CA TYR A 977 3.56 42.65 5.48
C TYR A 977 3.28 43.43 4.19
N ILE A 978 4.30 44.07 3.63
CA ILE A 978 4.19 44.87 2.40
C ILE A 978 3.77 43.97 1.21
N LEU A 979 4.49 42.87 0.97
CA LEU A 979 4.23 41.98 -0.17
C LEU A 979 2.89 41.23 -0.05
N GLU A 980 2.47 40.81 1.15
CA GLU A 980 1.16 40.17 1.35
C GLU A 980 0.00 41.14 1.07
N LYS A 981 0.10 42.40 1.52
CA LYS A 981 -0.90 43.44 1.19
C LYS A 981 -0.92 43.76 -0.30
N MET A 982 0.24 43.88 -0.96
CA MET A 982 0.32 44.04 -2.43
C MET A 982 -0.36 42.89 -3.17
N LEU A 983 -0.05 41.64 -2.79
CA LEU A 983 -0.64 40.43 -3.38
C LEU A 983 -2.17 40.43 -3.25
N ILE A 984 -2.71 40.82 -2.11
CA ILE A 984 -4.16 40.94 -1.90
C ILE A 984 -4.77 41.94 -2.90
N TYR A 985 -4.19 43.14 -3.03
CA TYR A 985 -4.69 44.17 -3.94
C TYR A 985 -4.61 43.75 -5.42
N ILE A 986 -3.48 43.16 -5.85
CA ILE A 986 -3.32 42.61 -7.21
C ILE A 986 -4.40 41.56 -7.48
N ARG A 987 -4.62 40.60 -6.57
CA ARG A 987 -5.59 39.51 -6.78
C ARG A 987 -7.05 39.97 -6.71
N LEU A 988 -7.36 41.00 -5.93
CA LEU A 988 -8.68 41.63 -5.94
C LEU A 988 -8.95 42.33 -7.28
N ALA A 989 -7.99 43.13 -7.77
CA ALA A 989 -8.09 43.81 -9.05
C ALA A 989 -8.20 42.84 -10.24
N GLN A 990 -7.42 41.75 -10.26
CA GLN A 990 -7.55 40.67 -11.24
C GLN A 990 -8.95 40.04 -11.23
N LYS A 991 -9.49 39.71 -10.04
CA LYS A 991 -10.85 39.15 -9.90
C LYS A 991 -11.93 40.12 -10.42
N LEU A 992 -11.76 41.42 -10.16
CA LEU A 992 -12.67 42.46 -10.67
C LEU A 992 -12.58 42.55 -12.20
N ARG A 993 -11.37 42.59 -12.78
CA ARG A 993 -11.16 42.56 -14.24
C ARG A 993 -11.89 41.39 -14.90
N VAL A 994 -11.73 40.17 -14.40
CA VAL A 994 -12.41 38.97 -14.95
C VAL A 994 -13.93 39.11 -14.90
N LYS A 995 -14.49 39.64 -13.80
CA LYS A 995 -15.94 39.89 -13.67
C LYS A 995 -16.46 41.00 -14.60
N VAL A 996 -15.64 42.01 -14.91
CA VAL A 996 -16.01 43.09 -15.83
C VAL A 996 -15.97 42.58 -17.28
N LEU A 997 -14.91 41.85 -17.65
CA LEU A 997 -14.78 41.24 -18.97
C LEU A 997 -15.91 40.24 -19.25
N SER A 998 -16.22 39.33 -18.31
CA SER A 998 -17.31 38.36 -18.52
C SER A 998 -18.69 39.00 -18.61
N ARG A 999 -18.92 40.15 -17.97
CA ARG A 999 -20.13 40.95 -18.18
C ARG A 999 -20.16 41.60 -19.56
N ARG A 1000 -19.04 42.19 -20.00
CA ARG A 1000 -18.94 42.84 -21.31
C ARG A 1000 -19.21 41.84 -22.44
N MET A 1001 -18.59 40.65 -22.39
CA MET A 1001 -18.82 39.56 -23.36
C MET A 1001 -20.29 39.09 -23.36
N LYS A 1002 -20.93 38.98 -22.19
CA LYS A 1002 -22.36 38.65 -22.12
C LYS A 1002 -23.24 39.76 -22.71
N SER A 1003 -22.89 41.03 -22.53
CA SER A 1003 -23.66 42.17 -23.07
C SER A 1003 -23.37 42.51 -24.54
N SER A 1004 -22.40 41.83 -25.17
CA SER A 1004 -22.19 41.85 -26.62
C SER A 1004 -22.84 40.63 -27.28
N SER A 1005 -22.79 39.45 -26.64
CA SER A 1005 -23.53 38.23 -27.02
C SER A 1005 -25.05 38.26 -26.70
N LEU A 1006 -25.59 39.45 -26.43
CA LEU A 1006 -27.01 39.76 -26.22
C LEU A 1006 -27.39 41.01 -27.06
N ARG A 1007 -26.60 41.28 -28.12
CA ARG A 1007 -26.66 42.49 -28.95
C ARG A 1007 -26.27 42.14 -30.39
N ASN A 1008 -25.24 41.31 -30.52
CA ASN A 1008 -25.21 40.20 -31.46
C ASN A 1008 -26.10 39.07 -30.91
#